data_AF-R9PEZ8-F1
#
_entry.id   AF-R9PEZ8-F1
#
_cell.length_a   1.000
_cell.length_b   1.000
_cell.length_c   1.000
_cell.angle_alpha   90.00
_cell.angle_beta   90.00
_cell.angle_gamma   90.00
#
_symmetry.space_group_name_H-M   'P 1'
#
loop_
_entity.id
_entity.type
_entity.pdbx_description
1 polymer ?
#
loop_
_entity_poly.entity_id
_entity_poly.type
_entity_poly.pdbx_seq_one_letter_code
_entity_poly.pdbx_strand_id
1 'polypeptide(L)'
;MSTDAFQAARVAIDECHKKDPAYLNRSTSPASSSDETNTKVDELTYADRVEYWASHLIGLRLETTEYHQFASLVSPSSTSDVESITRTGELLRIAARCQHLERFLTPRSTYPEGKAGYLKWRRDLYKIQADRAKQLLTEAGVDEQSAEWVHKWVSKTELNPGKQTGDLGTQLLEDAAVLFFLQDELELFAGQHQEYAEQKFVDIIKKTWRKLSELGKQEALKLSMPKGLEPIVLKGIAALEGGAEQKQQEGSSTLISPASSTPLAQKKQTSSSAPIPPRALRPKTAAEAQALLASLPETSSSTDPDVFGARLLTTTSDIWSHNAWDHVVPPPSYYDLAATTLAQQAETKLSLDEAEPYHAAPASFWDTFYSSHENRFFKDRKWLHLEFPELVEASYAGAGSKVVLEVGCGAGNTVFPLLQINQNPELVVHACDYSKEAVGVVQSSPLYKDPPGGATCHASVWDLSSPTHLPAGLQPESVDIIVLIFVFSALHPKEWSQAVTNIKRLLKPNGIVLVRDYGRYDMPQLRFKKKRMLEDNFYLRGDGTRVYFFQPEQLFDIFNAQPQTTTTNTTTEEEDVKDADQGNTELKPHNSVETDNRDDGGLAIVEKKEEENKTYDFSTTQMAIDRRLIVNRKERKQMYRVWLQAKFQRLDGSSA
;
A
#
# COMPACT_ATOMS: atom_id res chain seq x y z
N MET A 1 11.46 43.04 8.08
CA MET A 1 12.64 42.35 8.65
C MET A 1 13.86 42.76 7.86
N SER A 2 15.03 42.91 8.50
CA SER A 2 16.25 43.36 7.81
C SER A 2 16.68 42.34 6.75
N THR A 3 17.08 42.80 5.57
CA THR A 3 17.83 42.02 4.55
C THR A 3 19.03 41.28 5.14
N ASP A 4 19.55 41.76 6.27
CA ASP A 4 20.66 41.15 7.01
C ASP A 4 20.35 39.73 7.50
N ALA A 5 19.10 39.43 7.87
CA ALA A 5 18.73 38.09 8.38
C ALA A 5 18.77 37.03 7.26
N PHE A 6 18.29 37.37 6.06
CA PHE A 6 18.37 36.48 4.90
C PHE A 6 19.81 36.28 4.45
N GLN A 7 20.61 37.34 4.46
CA GLN A 7 22.04 37.24 4.15
C GLN A 7 22.78 36.38 5.18
N ALA A 8 22.49 36.55 6.47
CA ALA A 8 23.06 35.72 7.54
C ALA A 8 22.67 34.24 7.39
N ALA A 9 21.40 33.95 7.07
CA ALA A 9 20.93 32.59 6.82
C ALA A 9 21.65 31.97 5.63
N ARG A 10 21.80 32.72 4.53
CA ARG A 10 22.55 32.28 3.35
C ARG A 10 23.99 31.92 3.69
N VAL A 11 24.70 32.80 4.41
CA VAL A 11 26.08 32.54 4.83
C VAL A 11 26.15 31.27 5.68
N ALA A 12 25.24 31.09 6.63
CA ALA A 12 25.22 29.90 7.48
C ALA A 12 24.96 28.60 6.69
N ILE A 13 24.09 28.64 5.67
CA ILE A 13 23.83 27.54 4.75
C ILE A 13 25.08 27.22 3.92
N ASP A 14 25.75 28.23 3.38
CA ASP A 14 26.97 28.06 2.59
C ASP A 14 28.10 27.45 3.42
N GLU A 15 28.26 27.88 4.67
CA GLU A 15 29.23 27.28 5.60
C GLU A 15 28.92 25.81 5.93
N CYS A 16 27.66 25.37 5.82
CA CYS A 16 27.32 23.95 5.94
C CYS A 16 27.74 23.17 4.68
N HIS A 17 27.45 23.70 3.49
CA HIS A 17 27.84 23.08 2.22
C HIS A 17 29.36 22.96 2.05
N LYS A 18 30.13 23.94 2.53
CA LYS A 18 31.61 23.92 2.50
C LYS A 18 32.23 22.78 3.31
N LYS A 19 31.46 22.09 4.15
CA LYS A 19 31.91 20.90 4.89
C LYS A 19 31.81 19.62 4.06
N ASP A 20 31.24 19.65 2.86
CA ASP A 20 31.23 18.52 1.93
C ASP A 20 32.68 18.08 1.63
N PRO A 21 33.03 16.79 1.82
CA PRO A 21 34.34 16.26 1.45
C PRO A 21 34.76 16.59 0.00
N ALA A 22 33.81 16.63 -0.95
CA ALA A 22 34.12 16.97 -2.34
C ALA A 22 34.58 18.44 -2.48
N TYR A 23 33.95 19.36 -1.75
CA TYR A 23 34.36 20.76 -1.69
C TYR A 23 35.75 20.91 -1.08
N LEU A 24 35.99 20.28 0.08
CA LEU A 24 37.28 20.34 0.77
C LEU A 24 38.43 19.80 -0.08
N ASN A 25 38.21 18.69 -0.79
CA ASN A 25 39.22 18.12 -1.70
C ASN A 25 39.53 19.07 -2.87
N ARG A 26 38.51 19.72 -3.44
CA ARG A 26 38.66 20.70 -4.52
C ARG A 26 39.41 21.95 -4.04
N SER A 27 39.10 22.46 -2.84
CA SER A 27 39.70 23.68 -2.30
C SER A 27 41.15 23.51 -1.81
N THR A 28 41.60 22.28 -1.55
CA THR A 28 42.94 21.98 -1.02
C THR A 28 43.93 21.49 -2.09
N SER A 29 43.46 21.17 -3.30
CA SER A 29 44.31 20.69 -4.41
C SER A 29 44.94 21.87 -5.19
N PRO A 30 46.27 21.91 -5.39
CA PRO A 30 46.91 22.96 -6.19
C PRO A 30 46.47 22.86 -7.67
N ALA A 31 46.14 24.00 -8.26
CA ALA A 31 45.44 24.20 -9.55
C ALA A 31 46.18 23.71 -10.83
N SER A 32 46.81 22.52 -10.83
CA SER A 32 47.71 22.08 -11.90
C SER A 32 47.42 20.70 -12.52
N SER A 33 46.29 20.05 -12.25
CA SER A 33 45.88 18.84 -12.99
C SER A 33 44.55 19.07 -13.71
N SER A 34 44.65 19.38 -15.00
CA SER A 34 43.56 19.53 -15.96
C SER A 34 42.93 18.19 -16.35
N ASP A 35 42.35 17.48 -15.37
CA ASP A 35 41.51 16.29 -15.60
C ASP A 35 40.10 16.60 -15.05
N GLU A 36 39.45 17.60 -15.64
CA GLU A 36 38.15 18.15 -15.20
C GLU A 36 36.93 17.25 -15.54
N THR A 37 37.11 16.10 -16.18
CA THR A 37 35.99 15.43 -16.85
C THR A 37 35.31 14.31 -16.07
N ASN A 38 35.46 14.17 -14.74
CA ASN A 38 34.72 13.11 -14.02
C ASN A 38 34.53 13.25 -12.50
N THR A 39 34.66 14.45 -11.94
CA THR A 39 34.47 14.66 -10.50
C THR A 39 33.02 15.02 -10.15
N LYS A 40 32.46 14.28 -9.19
CA LYS A 40 31.15 14.54 -8.56
C LYS A 40 31.04 16.01 -8.14
N VAL A 41 29.96 16.69 -8.54
CA VAL A 41 29.67 18.08 -8.16
C VAL A 41 29.51 18.18 -6.64
N ASP A 42 30.25 19.10 -6.01
CA ASP A 42 30.14 19.37 -4.57
C ASP A 42 28.82 20.07 -4.22
N GLU A 43 28.36 19.91 -2.98
CA GLU A 43 27.06 20.43 -2.52
C GLU A 43 26.93 21.95 -2.65
N LEU A 44 28.02 22.72 -2.50
CA LEU A 44 27.97 24.17 -2.68
C LEU A 44 27.74 24.55 -4.15
N THR A 45 28.46 23.90 -5.06
CA THR A 45 28.28 24.10 -6.51
C THR A 45 26.88 23.66 -6.94
N TYR A 46 26.37 22.56 -6.39
CA TYR A 46 24.99 22.14 -6.59
C TYR A 46 23.99 23.22 -6.13
N ALA A 47 24.18 23.76 -4.91
CA ALA A 47 23.32 24.81 -4.37
C ALA A 47 23.31 26.08 -5.24
N ASP A 48 24.48 26.50 -5.73
CA ASP A 48 24.62 27.65 -6.65
C ASP A 48 23.80 27.44 -7.94
N ARG A 49 23.83 26.23 -8.51
CA ARG A 49 23.13 25.92 -9.75
C ARG A 49 21.63 25.82 -9.58
N VAL A 50 21.15 25.21 -8.50
CA VAL A 50 19.71 25.13 -8.23
C VAL A 50 19.14 26.51 -7.92
N GLU A 51 19.87 27.35 -7.19
CA GLU A 51 19.46 28.74 -6.95
C GLU A 51 19.44 29.57 -8.25
N TYR A 52 20.40 29.38 -9.15
CA TYR A 52 20.39 30.03 -10.46
C TYR A 52 19.09 29.73 -11.22
N TRP A 53 18.72 28.45 -11.32
CA TRP A 53 17.48 28.04 -11.98
C TRP A 53 16.23 28.54 -11.26
N ALA A 54 16.21 28.50 -9.93
CA ALA A 54 15.11 29.07 -9.15
C ALA A 54 14.97 30.59 -9.42
N SER A 55 16.08 31.32 -9.46
CA SER A 55 16.09 32.76 -9.75
C SER A 55 15.58 33.09 -11.15
N HIS A 56 15.97 32.29 -12.15
CA HIS A 56 15.46 32.39 -13.52
C HIS A 56 13.94 32.17 -13.56
N LEU A 57 13.47 31.09 -12.94
CA LEU A 57 12.04 30.73 -12.87
C LEU A 57 11.20 31.75 -12.10
N ILE A 58 11.75 32.36 -11.04
CA ILE A 58 11.13 33.49 -10.33
C ILE A 58 11.02 34.68 -11.29
N GLY A 59 12.10 35.02 -12.00
CA GLY A 59 12.14 36.12 -12.97
C GLY A 59 11.04 36.04 -14.02
N LEU A 60 10.81 34.86 -14.58
CA LEU A 60 9.76 34.59 -15.56
C LEU A 60 8.33 34.73 -14.99
N ARG A 61 8.18 34.69 -13.66
CA ARG A 61 6.89 34.75 -12.95
C ARG A 61 6.62 36.10 -12.29
N LEU A 62 7.60 37.01 -12.24
CA LEU A 62 7.51 38.27 -11.47
C LEU A 62 6.28 39.11 -11.79
N GLU A 63 5.80 39.09 -13.03
CA GLU A 63 4.64 39.88 -13.49
C GLU A 63 3.34 39.07 -13.57
N THR A 64 3.34 37.81 -13.11
CA THR A 64 2.17 36.94 -13.19
C THR A 64 1.26 37.13 -11.98
N THR A 65 -0.05 37.17 -12.21
CA THR A 65 -1.05 37.26 -11.14
C THR A 65 -0.94 36.11 -10.14
N GLU A 66 -0.63 34.91 -10.62
CA GLU A 66 -0.42 33.72 -9.78
C GLU A 66 0.72 33.94 -8.77
N TYR A 67 1.87 34.45 -9.24
CA TYR A 67 3.01 34.70 -8.35
C TYR A 67 2.76 35.85 -7.38
N HIS A 68 2.02 36.89 -7.79
CA HIS A 68 1.63 37.98 -6.89
C HIS A 68 0.72 37.47 -5.76
N GLN A 69 -0.29 36.65 -6.10
CA GLN A 69 -1.17 36.04 -5.10
C GLN A 69 -0.39 35.12 -4.15
N PHE A 70 0.52 34.31 -4.71
CA PHE A 70 1.40 33.46 -3.92
C PHE A 70 2.31 34.27 -2.99
N ALA A 71 2.92 35.34 -3.47
CA ALA A 71 3.78 36.19 -2.67
C ALA A 71 3.04 36.86 -1.51
N SER A 72 1.81 37.33 -1.75
CA SER A 72 0.95 37.91 -0.69
C SER A 72 0.52 36.88 0.36
N LEU A 73 0.41 35.60 0.00
CA LEU A 73 0.16 34.51 0.95
C LEU A 73 1.41 34.19 1.78
N VAL A 74 2.57 34.14 1.15
CA VAL A 74 3.83 33.70 1.77
C VAL A 74 4.42 34.76 2.69
N SER A 75 4.47 36.00 2.20
CA SER A 75 5.08 37.14 2.88
C SER A 75 4.14 38.34 2.84
N PRO A 76 2.98 38.29 3.52
CA PRO A 76 2.01 39.37 3.49
C PRO A 76 2.62 40.69 3.97
N SER A 77 2.48 41.75 3.18
CA SER A 77 2.83 43.12 3.54
C SER A 77 1.59 44.01 3.45
N SER A 78 1.35 44.80 4.49
CA SER A 78 0.27 45.81 4.51
C SER A 78 0.67 47.10 3.78
N THR A 79 1.93 47.22 3.36
CA THR A 79 2.52 48.46 2.86
C THR A 79 2.94 48.42 1.40
N SER A 80 3.27 47.25 0.85
CA SER A 80 3.64 47.12 -0.57
C SER A 80 3.64 45.69 -1.09
N ASP A 81 2.99 45.45 -2.22
CA ASP A 81 3.05 44.16 -2.94
C ASP A 81 4.48 43.84 -3.41
N VAL A 82 5.28 44.87 -3.72
CA VAL A 82 6.69 44.72 -4.14
C VAL A 82 7.53 44.11 -3.03
N GLU A 83 7.25 44.45 -1.77
CA GLU A 83 7.94 43.87 -0.62
C GLU A 83 7.61 42.38 -0.47
N SER A 84 6.33 42.01 -0.60
CA SER A 84 5.86 40.62 -0.58
C SER A 84 6.54 39.78 -1.67
N ILE A 85 6.58 40.31 -2.90
CA ILE A 85 7.21 39.69 -4.08
C ILE A 85 8.71 39.50 -3.86
N THR A 86 9.40 40.56 -3.40
CA THR A 86 10.85 40.53 -3.18
C THR A 86 11.21 39.51 -2.10
N ARG A 87 10.52 39.56 -0.96
CA ARG A 87 10.77 38.66 0.17
C ARG A 87 10.47 37.20 -0.15
N THR A 88 9.37 36.94 -0.87
CA THR A 88 9.05 35.59 -1.34
C THR A 88 10.12 35.04 -2.28
N GLY A 89 10.64 35.90 -3.18
CA GLY A 89 11.75 35.55 -4.06
C GLY A 89 13.03 35.17 -3.29
N GLU A 90 13.39 35.94 -2.25
CA GLU A 90 14.54 35.63 -1.39
C GLU A 90 14.36 34.30 -0.64
N LEU A 91 13.17 34.04 -0.09
CA LEU A 91 12.89 32.77 0.58
C LEU A 91 13.00 31.58 -0.37
N LEU A 92 12.50 31.70 -1.60
CA LEU A 92 12.62 30.65 -2.62
C LEU A 92 14.08 30.40 -3.00
N ARG A 93 14.91 31.45 -3.14
CA ARG A 93 16.36 31.30 -3.39
C ARG A 93 17.07 30.60 -2.23
N ILE A 94 16.75 30.97 -0.99
CA ILE A 94 17.27 30.28 0.20
C ILE A 94 16.84 28.81 0.20
N ALA A 95 15.56 28.53 -0.06
CA ALA A 95 15.06 27.15 -0.12
C ALA A 95 15.73 26.33 -1.24
N ALA A 96 15.99 26.94 -2.40
CA ALA A 96 16.73 26.33 -3.49
C ALA A 96 18.15 25.94 -3.07
N ARG A 97 18.86 26.81 -2.34
CA ARG A 97 20.18 26.48 -1.76
C ARG A 97 20.14 25.37 -0.71
N CYS A 98 19.01 25.20 -0.03
CA CYS A 98 18.83 24.11 0.94
C CYS A 98 18.59 22.74 0.28
N GLN A 99 18.44 22.65 -1.04
CA GLN A 99 18.45 21.35 -1.72
C GLN A 99 19.80 20.67 -1.51
N HIS A 100 19.77 19.39 -1.11
CA HIS A 100 20.96 18.62 -0.75
C HIS A 100 21.75 19.13 0.48
N LEU A 101 21.21 20.06 1.29
CA LEU A 101 21.89 20.57 2.49
C LEU A 101 22.43 19.46 3.42
N GLU A 102 23.75 19.44 3.61
CA GLU A 102 24.48 18.47 4.45
C GLU A 102 24.11 17.00 4.12
N ARG A 103 23.79 16.70 2.86
CA ARG A 103 23.38 15.35 2.43
C ARG A 103 24.49 14.33 2.66
N PHE A 104 25.75 14.73 2.56
CA PHE A 104 26.93 13.89 2.85
C PHE A 104 26.93 13.32 4.27
N LEU A 105 26.26 13.95 5.25
CA LEU A 105 26.12 13.42 6.62
C LEU A 105 25.19 12.21 6.72
N THR A 106 24.36 11.98 5.70
CA THR A 106 23.46 10.82 5.62
C THR A 106 23.74 10.00 4.34
N PRO A 107 24.86 9.26 4.27
CA PRO A 107 25.21 8.49 3.08
C PRO A 107 24.18 7.40 2.74
N ARG A 108 23.98 7.10 1.44
CA ARG A 108 23.07 6.03 0.99
C ARG A 108 23.36 4.67 1.65
N SER A 109 24.62 4.36 1.95
CA SER A 109 25.06 3.12 2.59
C SER A 109 24.51 2.94 4.02
N THR A 110 24.03 4.00 4.67
CA THR A 110 23.41 3.93 6.01
C THR A 110 22.00 3.35 5.99
N TYR A 111 21.45 3.05 4.82
CA TYR A 111 20.12 2.47 4.62
C TYR A 111 20.22 1.11 3.93
N PRO A 112 19.27 0.17 4.17
CA PRO A 112 19.25 -1.13 3.50
C PRO A 112 19.39 -1.03 1.98
N GLU A 113 20.01 -2.01 1.34
CA GLU A 113 20.12 -2.06 -0.13
C GLU A 113 18.75 -2.18 -0.82
N GLY A 114 18.73 -1.96 -2.13
CA GLY A 114 17.52 -2.05 -2.95
C GLY A 114 16.62 -0.81 -2.91
N LYS A 115 15.52 -0.88 -3.67
CA LYS A 115 14.62 0.25 -3.96
C LYS A 115 13.93 0.79 -2.70
N ALA A 116 13.49 -0.08 -1.80
CA ALA A 116 12.80 0.33 -0.58
C ALA A 116 13.70 1.16 0.36
N GLY A 117 14.93 0.71 0.58
CA GLY A 117 15.91 1.47 1.36
C GLY A 117 16.29 2.79 0.70
N TYR A 118 16.42 2.81 -0.64
CA TYR A 118 16.64 4.06 -1.40
C TYR A 118 15.48 5.06 -1.25
N LEU A 119 14.22 4.60 -1.37
CA LEU A 119 13.05 5.46 -1.22
C LEU A 119 12.88 5.95 0.23
N LYS A 120 13.21 5.14 1.23
CA LYS A 120 13.24 5.58 2.63
C LYS A 120 14.31 6.65 2.83
N TRP A 121 15.54 6.38 2.42
CA TRP A 121 16.65 7.32 2.49
C TRP A 121 16.30 8.68 1.87
N ARG A 122 15.71 8.66 0.66
CA ARG A 122 15.31 9.87 -0.05
C ARG A 122 14.24 10.67 0.69
N ARG A 123 13.23 10.01 1.28
CA ARG A 123 12.19 10.69 2.08
C ARG A 123 12.75 11.28 3.37
N ASP A 124 13.63 10.55 4.04
CA ASP A 124 14.24 11.02 5.28
C ASP A 124 15.16 12.22 5.02
N LEU A 125 15.90 12.22 3.91
CA LEU A 125 16.71 13.36 3.49
C LEU A 125 15.90 14.65 3.36
N TYR A 126 14.72 14.60 2.74
CA TYR A 126 13.85 15.78 2.60
C TYR A 126 13.50 16.38 3.97
N LYS A 127 13.18 15.52 4.95
CA LYS A 127 12.86 15.96 6.30
C LYS A 127 14.09 16.52 7.01
N ILE A 128 15.22 15.81 6.98
CA ILE A 128 16.48 16.23 7.63
C ILE A 128 16.92 17.60 7.10
N GLN A 129 16.89 17.78 5.77
CA GLN A 129 17.28 19.02 5.10
C GLN A 129 16.33 20.18 5.43
N ALA A 130 15.02 19.92 5.44
CA ALA A 130 14.03 20.93 5.79
C ALA A 130 14.13 21.36 7.26
N ASP A 131 14.26 20.39 8.19
CA ASP A 131 14.43 20.64 9.62
C ASP A 131 15.71 21.48 9.87
N ARG A 132 16.81 21.13 9.18
CA ARG A 132 18.08 21.85 9.27
C ARG A 132 18.01 23.26 8.66
N ALA A 133 17.36 23.41 7.51
CA ALA A 133 17.13 24.71 6.89
C ALA A 133 16.36 25.63 7.86
N LYS A 134 15.23 25.15 8.39
CA LYS A 134 14.43 25.91 9.37
C LYS A 134 15.26 26.36 10.56
N GLN A 135 16.06 25.46 11.13
CA GLN A 135 16.96 25.77 12.25
C GLN A 135 17.92 26.93 11.88
N LEU A 136 18.62 26.84 10.75
CA LEU A 136 19.58 27.86 10.32
C LEU A 136 18.91 29.22 10.08
N LEU A 137 17.70 29.23 9.50
CA LEU A 137 16.93 30.46 9.28
C LEU A 137 16.55 31.12 10.61
N THR A 138 16.03 30.34 11.57
CA THR A 138 15.67 30.85 12.89
C THR A 138 16.88 31.37 13.66
N GLU A 139 18.01 30.66 13.61
CA GLU A 139 19.28 31.10 14.23
C GLU A 139 19.81 32.40 13.60
N ALA A 140 19.57 32.62 12.32
CA ALA A 140 19.90 33.86 11.60
C ALA A 140 18.91 35.02 11.83
N GLY A 141 17.84 34.80 12.60
CA GLY A 141 16.85 35.83 12.93
C GLY A 141 15.72 35.99 11.90
N VAL A 142 15.53 35.03 11.00
CA VAL A 142 14.33 34.97 10.14
C VAL A 142 13.13 34.54 10.99
N ASP A 143 11.97 35.16 10.78
CA ASP A 143 10.75 34.81 11.50
C ASP A 143 10.32 33.37 11.27
N GLU A 144 9.62 32.82 12.25
CA GLU A 144 9.13 31.45 12.22
C GLU A 144 8.25 31.15 11.01
N GLN A 145 7.36 32.05 10.62
CA GLN A 145 6.47 31.83 9.48
C GLN A 145 7.25 31.69 8.17
N SER A 146 8.22 32.57 7.92
CA SER A 146 9.09 32.49 6.75
C SER A 146 9.98 31.24 6.77
N ALA A 147 10.48 30.85 7.95
CA ALA A 147 11.25 29.62 8.10
C ALA A 147 10.41 28.35 7.85
N GLU A 148 9.13 28.36 8.22
CA GLU A 148 8.18 27.27 7.92
C GLU A 148 7.85 27.15 6.43
N TRP A 149 7.79 28.27 5.70
CA TRP A 149 7.65 28.23 4.24
C TRP A 149 8.84 27.54 3.58
N VAL A 150 10.06 27.91 3.97
CA VAL A 150 11.28 27.26 3.47
C VAL A 150 11.29 25.77 3.84
N HIS A 151 10.88 25.42 5.07
CA HIS A 151 10.73 24.02 5.49
C HIS A 151 9.75 23.25 4.59
N LYS A 152 8.56 23.80 4.34
CA LYS A 152 7.53 23.22 3.47
C LYS A 152 8.09 22.89 2.09
N TRP A 153 8.78 23.84 1.45
CA TRP A 153 9.30 23.65 0.10
C TRP A 153 10.46 22.66 0.04
N VAL A 154 11.41 22.74 0.99
CA VAL A 154 12.56 21.81 1.05
C VAL A 154 12.12 20.38 1.36
N SER A 155 11.11 20.21 2.22
CA SER A 155 10.54 18.90 2.57
C SER A 155 9.70 18.28 1.45
N LYS A 156 9.43 19.04 0.38
CA LYS A 156 8.55 18.68 -0.72
C LYS A 156 7.10 18.46 -0.31
N THR A 157 6.68 19.15 0.74
CA THR A 157 5.30 19.10 1.22
C THR A 157 4.37 19.76 0.20
N GLU A 158 3.22 19.13 -0.05
CA GLU A 158 2.25 19.56 -1.08
C GLU A 158 2.81 19.63 -2.52
N LEU A 159 3.89 18.89 -2.81
CA LEU A 159 4.34 18.68 -4.18
C LEU A 159 3.42 17.72 -4.90
N ASN A 160 2.88 18.17 -6.03
CA ASN A 160 2.11 17.38 -6.98
C ASN A 160 2.78 17.54 -8.35
N PRO A 161 3.86 16.79 -8.63
CA PRO A 161 4.78 17.09 -9.71
C PRO A 161 4.08 17.21 -11.06
N GLY A 162 4.30 18.35 -11.73
CA GLY A 162 3.81 18.63 -13.08
C GLY A 162 2.29 18.81 -13.20
N LYS A 163 1.57 18.91 -12.08
CA LYS A 163 0.14 19.25 -12.04
C LYS A 163 -0.03 20.72 -11.68
N GLN A 164 -1.17 21.30 -12.08
CA GLN A 164 -1.57 22.65 -11.66
C GLN A 164 -2.04 22.68 -10.19
N THR A 165 -2.38 21.53 -9.62
CA THR A 165 -2.74 21.41 -8.21
C THR A 165 -1.45 21.23 -7.39
N GLY A 166 -1.27 21.91 -6.27
CA GLY A 166 -0.06 21.81 -5.42
C GLY A 166 0.48 23.17 -4.99
N ASP A 167 1.53 23.18 -4.16
CA ASP A 167 2.19 24.42 -3.74
C ASP A 167 3.15 24.94 -4.82
N LEU A 168 3.01 26.22 -5.20
CA LEU A 168 3.81 26.86 -6.25
C LEU A 168 5.30 26.87 -5.93
N GLY A 169 5.68 27.18 -4.68
CA GLY A 169 7.08 27.24 -4.26
C GLY A 169 7.73 25.85 -4.27
N THR A 170 7.00 24.83 -3.81
CA THR A 170 7.49 23.45 -3.87
C THR A 170 7.68 22.97 -5.32
N GLN A 171 6.75 23.29 -6.22
CA GLN A 171 6.87 22.94 -7.64
C GLN A 171 8.02 23.71 -8.32
N LEU A 172 8.21 24.99 -7.99
CA LEU A 172 9.32 25.80 -8.53
C LEU A 172 10.69 25.21 -8.15
N LEU A 173 10.84 24.72 -6.93
CA LEU A 173 12.06 24.03 -6.48
C LEU A 173 12.29 22.71 -7.22
N GLU A 174 11.24 21.92 -7.46
CA GLU A 174 11.36 20.69 -8.26
C GLU A 174 11.72 21.02 -9.72
N ASP A 175 11.13 22.06 -10.31
CA ASP A 175 11.47 22.53 -11.65
C ASP A 175 12.95 22.92 -11.74
N ALA A 176 13.43 23.74 -10.79
CA ALA A 176 14.82 24.19 -10.76
C ALA A 176 15.81 23.01 -10.64
N ALA A 177 15.50 22.04 -9.77
CA ALA A 177 16.33 20.85 -9.62
C ALA A 177 16.32 19.95 -10.88
N VAL A 178 15.19 19.85 -11.58
CA VAL A 178 15.10 19.07 -12.82
C VAL A 178 15.83 19.77 -13.97
N LEU A 179 15.71 21.09 -14.12
CA LEU A 179 16.43 21.85 -15.14
C LEU A 179 17.95 21.73 -14.94
N PHE A 180 18.42 21.87 -13.71
CA PHE A 180 19.82 21.59 -13.36
C PHE A 180 20.22 20.16 -13.72
N PHE A 181 19.41 19.16 -13.35
CA PHE A 181 19.72 17.78 -13.66
C PHE A 181 19.86 17.53 -15.17
N LEU A 182 18.93 18.05 -15.98
CA LEU A 182 18.93 17.86 -17.42
C LEU A 182 20.11 18.55 -18.10
N GLN A 183 20.51 19.74 -17.64
CA GLN A 183 21.58 20.51 -18.26
C GLN A 183 22.98 20.08 -17.78
N ASP A 184 23.17 19.91 -16.48
CA ASP A 184 24.51 19.85 -15.88
C ASP A 184 24.88 18.46 -15.33
N GLU A 185 23.89 17.62 -14.95
CA GLU A 185 24.16 16.31 -14.33
C GLU A 185 23.89 15.11 -15.24
N LEU A 186 23.07 15.28 -16.28
CA LEU A 186 22.57 14.17 -17.09
C LEU A 186 23.70 13.39 -17.78
N GLU A 187 24.74 14.09 -18.27
CA GLU A 187 25.91 13.47 -18.90
C GLU A 187 26.71 12.62 -17.90
N LEU A 188 27.02 13.18 -16.73
CA LEU A 188 27.72 12.46 -15.66
C LEU A 188 26.90 11.25 -15.18
N PHE A 189 25.59 11.44 -15.00
CA PHE A 189 24.67 10.38 -14.62
C PHE A 189 24.65 9.25 -15.65
N ALA A 190 24.61 9.56 -16.94
CA ALA A 190 24.70 8.56 -18.01
C ALA A 190 26.06 7.86 -18.01
N GLY A 191 27.16 8.60 -17.81
CA GLY A 191 28.52 8.07 -17.71
C GLY A 191 28.73 7.14 -16.51
N GLN A 192 28.02 7.36 -15.40
CA GLN A 192 28.04 6.49 -14.21
C GLN A 192 27.16 5.24 -14.36
N HIS A 193 26.25 5.23 -15.33
CA HIS A 193 25.26 4.17 -15.55
C HIS A 193 25.33 3.59 -16.97
N GLN A 194 26.53 3.34 -17.49
CA GLN A 194 26.75 2.78 -18.83
C GLN A 194 26.11 1.39 -19.00
N GLU A 195 25.83 0.68 -17.91
CA GLU A 195 25.14 -0.60 -17.90
C GLU A 195 23.65 -0.50 -18.23
N TYR A 196 23.06 0.70 -18.22
CA TYR A 196 21.65 0.88 -18.53
C TYR A 196 21.41 0.79 -20.05
N ALA A 197 20.42 -0.02 -20.43
CA ALA A 197 19.91 -0.02 -21.79
C ALA A 197 19.27 1.34 -22.15
N GLU A 198 19.27 1.72 -23.43
CA GLU A 198 18.66 2.98 -23.92
C GLU A 198 17.22 3.16 -23.39
N GLN A 199 16.41 2.09 -23.42
CA GLN A 199 15.03 2.13 -22.92
C GLN A 199 14.94 2.54 -21.44
N LYS A 200 15.92 2.14 -20.63
CA LYS A 200 15.98 2.52 -19.22
C LYS A 200 16.23 4.02 -19.06
N PHE A 201 17.10 4.60 -19.90
CA PHE A 201 17.31 6.04 -19.94
C PHE A 201 16.06 6.78 -20.41
N VAL A 202 15.39 6.31 -21.47
CA VAL A 202 14.10 6.86 -21.93
C VAL A 202 13.09 6.88 -20.78
N ASP A 203 12.97 5.80 -20.01
CA ASP A 203 12.05 5.75 -18.86
C ASP A 203 12.42 6.72 -17.73
N ILE A 204 13.73 6.93 -17.50
CA ILE A 204 14.22 7.93 -16.53
C ILE A 204 13.87 9.33 -17.01
N ILE A 205 14.09 9.65 -18.29
CA ILE A 205 13.71 10.94 -18.86
C ILE A 205 12.20 11.13 -18.78
N LYS A 206 11.38 10.12 -19.12
CA LYS A 206 9.91 10.22 -18.99
C LYS A 206 9.47 10.55 -17.57
N LYS A 207 10.07 9.90 -16.57
CA LYS A 207 9.78 10.18 -15.15
C LYS A 207 10.29 11.54 -14.70
N THR A 208 11.37 12.02 -15.28
CA THR A 208 11.95 13.34 -15.03
C THR A 208 11.07 14.44 -15.64
N TRP A 209 10.66 14.28 -16.89
CA TRP A 209 9.79 15.20 -17.63
C TRP A 209 8.42 15.38 -16.97
N ARG A 210 7.81 14.30 -16.49
CA ARG A 210 6.50 14.34 -15.80
C ARG A 210 6.48 15.20 -14.54
N LYS A 211 7.64 15.53 -13.97
CA LYS A 211 7.73 16.33 -12.76
C LYS A 211 7.69 17.83 -13.02
N LEU A 212 8.05 18.24 -14.24
CA LEU A 212 8.13 19.64 -14.60
C LEU A 212 6.72 20.24 -14.71
N SER A 213 6.56 21.44 -14.17
CA SER A 213 5.42 22.30 -14.52
C SER A 213 5.44 22.66 -16.01
N GLU A 214 4.37 23.27 -16.50
CA GLU A 214 4.32 23.70 -17.90
C GLU A 214 5.44 24.69 -18.25
N LEU A 215 5.69 25.68 -17.38
CA LEU A 215 6.80 26.59 -17.54
C LEU A 215 8.15 25.87 -17.40
N GLY A 216 8.27 24.90 -16.50
CA GLY A 216 9.46 24.06 -16.38
C GLY A 216 9.78 23.29 -17.66
N LYS A 217 8.77 22.74 -18.35
CA LYS A 217 8.94 22.07 -19.66
C LYS A 217 9.37 23.06 -20.75
N GLN A 218 8.75 24.24 -20.79
CA GLN A 218 9.12 25.29 -21.75
C GLN A 218 10.58 25.72 -21.60
N GLU A 219 11.08 25.84 -20.37
CA GLU A 219 12.50 26.10 -20.12
C GLU A 219 13.39 24.88 -20.44
N ALA A 220 12.92 23.66 -20.13
CA ALA A 220 13.68 22.44 -20.43
C ALA A 220 13.91 22.23 -21.94
N LEU A 221 12.96 22.65 -22.78
CA LEU A 221 13.09 22.61 -24.24
C LEU A 221 14.14 23.59 -24.79
N LYS A 222 14.56 24.59 -24.01
CA LYS A 222 15.58 25.58 -24.40
C LYS A 222 17.00 25.15 -24.04
N LEU A 223 17.15 24.07 -23.28
CA LEU A 223 18.45 23.60 -22.82
C LEU A 223 19.28 23.05 -23.98
N SER A 224 20.57 23.33 -23.97
CA SER A 224 21.52 22.63 -24.84
C SER A 224 21.82 21.26 -24.21
N MET A 225 21.45 20.19 -24.90
CA MET A 225 21.61 18.83 -24.40
C MET A 225 23.03 18.30 -24.69
N PRO A 226 23.61 17.49 -23.78
CA PRO A 226 24.88 16.82 -24.02
C PRO A 226 24.85 15.98 -25.31
N LYS A 227 25.95 16.01 -26.08
CA LYS A 227 26.04 15.32 -27.38
C LYS A 227 25.79 13.82 -27.20
N GLY A 228 24.82 13.28 -27.94
CA GLY A 228 24.45 11.85 -27.90
C GLY A 228 23.29 11.50 -26.96
N LEU A 229 22.93 12.36 -26.00
CA LEU A 229 21.76 12.16 -25.13
C LEU A 229 20.51 12.86 -25.65
N GLU A 230 20.66 13.88 -26.49
CA GLU A 230 19.55 14.60 -27.13
C GLU A 230 18.52 13.68 -27.81
N PRO A 231 18.89 12.65 -28.61
CA PRO A 231 17.89 11.76 -29.21
C PRO A 231 17.11 10.95 -28.17
N ILE A 232 17.75 10.58 -27.06
CA ILE A 232 17.11 9.82 -25.96
C ILE A 232 16.12 10.71 -25.22
N VAL A 233 16.49 11.97 -24.99
CA VAL A 233 15.63 12.96 -24.35
C VAL A 233 14.40 13.24 -25.21
N LEU A 234 14.61 13.51 -26.51
CA LEU A 234 13.52 13.73 -27.46
C LEU A 234 12.60 12.52 -27.59
N LYS A 235 13.13 11.29 -27.61
CA LYS A 235 12.32 10.06 -27.54
C LYS A 235 11.48 9.99 -26.27
N GLY A 236 12.04 10.37 -25.12
CA GLY A 236 11.33 10.42 -23.85
C GLY A 236 10.16 11.41 -23.86
N ILE A 237 10.37 12.59 -24.43
CA ILE A 237 9.36 13.65 -24.59
C ILE A 237 8.27 13.21 -25.58
N ALA A 238 8.66 12.77 -26.77
CA ALA A 238 7.73 12.33 -27.82
C ALA A 238 6.85 11.15 -27.38
N ALA A 239 7.39 10.23 -26.57
CA ALA A 239 6.62 9.11 -26.01
C ALA A 239 5.54 9.55 -24.99
N LEU A 240 5.56 10.80 -24.52
CA LEU A 240 4.54 11.38 -23.65
C LEU A 240 3.55 12.26 -24.43
N GLU A 241 4.02 12.98 -25.46
CA GLU A 241 3.21 13.91 -26.24
C GLU A 241 2.50 13.24 -27.43
N GLY A 242 3.09 12.20 -28.03
CA GLY A 242 2.53 11.44 -29.15
C GLY A 242 1.36 10.49 -28.80
N GLY A 243 0.98 10.40 -27.52
CA GLY A 243 -0.17 9.60 -27.07
C GLY A 243 -1.54 10.22 -27.39
N ALA A 244 -1.59 11.48 -27.84
CA ALA A 244 -2.83 12.18 -28.13
C ALA A 244 -3.31 12.07 -29.59
N GLU A 245 -2.45 11.72 -30.56
CA GLU A 245 -2.78 11.85 -31.99
C GLU A 245 -2.77 10.53 -32.80
N GLN A 246 -2.42 9.39 -32.22
CA GLN A 246 -2.44 8.10 -32.96
C GLN A 246 -3.63 7.21 -32.59
N LYS A 247 -4.83 7.68 -32.93
CA LYS A 247 -6.00 6.83 -33.23
C LYS A 247 -6.43 7.09 -34.67
N GLN A 248 -5.64 6.62 -35.64
CA GLN A 248 -6.06 6.29 -37.00
C GLN A 248 -4.80 5.98 -37.84
N GLN A 249 -4.47 4.71 -38.00
CA GLN A 249 -4.24 4.04 -39.29
C GLN A 249 -3.54 2.71 -39.08
N GLU A 250 -4.17 1.67 -39.61
CA GLU A 250 -3.71 0.30 -39.70
C GLU A 250 -2.49 0.15 -40.63
N GLY A 251 -1.71 -0.89 -40.35
CA GLY A 251 -1.23 -1.81 -41.39
C GLY A 251 0.13 -1.50 -42.02
N SER A 252 1.15 -2.28 -41.66
CA SER A 252 1.81 -3.19 -42.62
C SER A 252 2.90 -4.02 -41.95
N SER A 253 2.88 -5.30 -42.30
CA SER A 253 3.82 -6.38 -41.98
C SER A 253 5.24 -6.09 -42.49
N THR A 254 6.27 -6.45 -41.70
CA THR A 254 7.39 -7.26 -42.25
C THR A 254 8.14 -8.03 -41.18
N LEU A 255 8.45 -9.29 -41.53
CA LEU A 255 9.15 -10.34 -40.81
C LEU A 255 10.66 -10.08 -40.71
N ILE A 256 11.27 -10.32 -39.54
CA ILE A 256 12.69 -10.68 -39.42
C ILE A 256 12.84 -11.74 -38.31
N SER A 257 13.38 -12.90 -38.67
CA SER A 257 13.75 -14.01 -37.77
C SER A 257 15.24 -13.92 -37.36
N PRO A 258 15.66 -14.61 -36.27
CA PRO A 258 16.72 -14.13 -35.39
C PRO A 258 18.10 -14.76 -35.66
N ALA A 259 19.15 -14.01 -35.34
CA ALA A 259 20.51 -14.52 -35.24
C ALA A 259 20.86 -14.86 -33.78
N SER A 260 21.49 -16.02 -33.65
CA SER A 260 22.01 -16.72 -32.47
C SER A 260 22.86 -15.88 -31.51
N SER A 261 22.66 -16.07 -30.20
CA SER A 261 23.69 -15.78 -29.19
C SER A 261 23.76 -16.85 -28.09
N THR A 262 25.00 -17.13 -27.72
CA THR A 262 25.58 -18.21 -26.90
C THR A 262 25.35 -17.97 -25.39
N PRO A 263 25.30 -19.01 -24.53
CA PRO A 263 24.84 -18.86 -23.14
C PRO A 263 25.94 -18.34 -22.19
N LEU A 264 25.58 -17.35 -21.35
CA LEU A 264 26.42 -16.81 -20.27
C LEU A 264 25.95 -17.34 -18.89
N ALA A 265 26.84 -18.13 -18.29
CA ALA A 265 27.06 -18.43 -16.87
C ALA A 265 25.94 -18.18 -15.83
N GLN A 266 25.35 -19.27 -15.34
CA GLN A 266 24.55 -19.33 -14.12
C GLN A 266 25.42 -19.10 -12.86
N LYS A 267 25.03 -18.15 -12.00
CA LYS A 267 25.52 -18.06 -10.61
C LYS A 267 24.66 -18.98 -9.72
N LYS A 268 25.35 -19.87 -9.00
CA LYS A 268 24.84 -20.85 -8.01
C LYS A 268 23.73 -20.28 -7.12
N GLN A 269 22.51 -20.81 -7.29
CA GLN A 269 21.53 -20.92 -6.22
C GLN A 269 21.92 -22.10 -5.34
N THR A 270 21.97 -21.87 -4.03
CA THR A 270 22.17 -22.92 -3.03
C THR A 270 20.92 -23.80 -2.98
N SER A 271 21.00 -24.95 -3.63
CA SER A 271 20.04 -26.05 -3.53
C SER A 271 20.23 -26.76 -2.19
N SER A 272 19.22 -26.75 -1.32
CA SER A 272 19.02 -27.85 -0.38
C SER A 272 17.84 -28.68 -0.88
N SER A 273 18.16 -29.64 -1.75
CA SER A 273 17.28 -30.73 -2.15
C SER A 273 17.19 -31.74 -1.00
N ALA A 274 16.23 -31.54 -0.11
CA ALA A 274 15.76 -32.58 0.80
C ALA A 274 14.33 -32.98 0.40
N PRO A 275 13.99 -34.29 0.39
CA PRO A 275 12.63 -34.74 0.13
C PRO A 275 11.65 -34.15 1.15
N ILE A 276 10.52 -33.62 0.66
CA ILE A 276 9.50 -32.97 1.48
C ILE A 276 8.65 -34.09 2.15
N PRO A 277 8.61 -34.21 3.49
CA PRO A 277 7.70 -35.13 4.18
C PRO A 277 6.23 -34.70 3.97
N PRO A 278 5.23 -35.59 4.18
CA PRO A 278 3.81 -35.25 4.05
C PRO A 278 3.50 -34.00 4.88
N ARG A 279 3.06 -32.96 4.18
CA ARG A 279 3.09 -31.58 4.68
C ARG A 279 2.02 -31.39 5.76
N ALA A 280 2.44 -31.32 7.02
CA ALA A 280 1.53 -31.04 8.13
C ALA A 280 0.81 -29.70 7.89
N LEU A 281 -0.53 -29.72 7.95
CA LEU A 281 -1.34 -28.51 7.88
C LEU A 281 -1.00 -27.59 9.06
N ARG A 282 -1.16 -26.27 8.87
CA ARG A 282 -0.99 -25.32 9.97
C ARG A 282 -2.05 -25.59 11.05
N PRO A 283 -1.67 -25.74 12.33
CA PRO A 283 -2.62 -25.74 13.45
C PRO A 283 -3.56 -24.54 13.41
N LYS A 284 -4.85 -24.80 13.66
CA LYS A 284 -5.91 -23.77 13.72
C LYS A 284 -6.19 -23.33 15.14
N THR A 285 -5.83 -24.14 16.13
CA THR A 285 -6.01 -23.85 17.56
C THR A 285 -4.70 -23.96 18.33
N ALA A 286 -4.65 -23.33 19.50
CA ALA A 286 -3.55 -23.52 20.44
C ALA A 286 -3.41 -25.01 20.85
N ALA A 287 -4.52 -25.72 21.01
CA ALA A 287 -4.52 -27.15 21.35
C ALA A 287 -3.92 -28.02 20.23
N GLU A 288 -4.29 -27.76 18.97
CA GLU A 288 -3.67 -28.43 17.82
C GLU A 288 -2.17 -28.12 17.72
N ALA A 289 -1.78 -26.87 17.99
CA ALA A 289 -0.38 -26.48 18.00
C ALA A 289 0.41 -27.20 19.10
N GLN A 290 -0.16 -27.34 20.29
CA GLN A 290 0.44 -28.12 21.39
C GLN A 290 0.58 -29.60 21.01
N ALA A 291 -0.46 -30.20 20.44
CA ALA A 291 -0.44 -31.60 19.99
C ALA A 291 0.62 -31.82 18.89
N LEU A 292 0.74 -30.88 17.94
CA LEU A 292 1.75 -30.92 16.90
C LEU A 292 3.17 -30.84 17.50
N LEU A 293 3.42 -29.91 18.40
CA LEU A 293 4.72 -29.78 19.07
C LEU A 293 5.07 -31.03 19.88
N ALA A 294 4.10 -31.62 20.59
CA ALA A 294 4.28 -32.85 21.36
C ALA A 294 4.57 -34.09 20.48
N SER A 295 4.20 -34.04 19.20
CA SER A 295 4.43 -35.13 18.24
C SER A 295 5.81 -35.10 17.57
N LEU A 296 6.59 -34.02 17.77
CA LEU A 296 7.91 -33.88 17.16
C LEU A 296 8.97 -34.72 17.89
N PRO A 297 9.89 -35.38 17.16
CA PRO A 297 10.95 -36.18 17.78
C PRO A 297 11.91 -35.29 18.59
N GLU A 298 12.34 -35.77 19.78
CA GLU A 298 13.20 -35.06 20.75
C GLU A 298 14.63 -34.69 20.25
N THR A 299 14.92 -34.83 18.95
CA THR A 299 16.29 -34.72 18.42
C THR A 299 16.74 -33.32 18.01
N SER A 300 15.99 -32.25 18.25
CA SER A 300 16.46 -30.88 17.97
C SER A 300 16.97 -30.22 19.25
N SER A 301 18.28 -29.94 19.30
CA SER A 301 18.96 -29.20 20.37
C SER A 301 18.56 -27.71 20.49
N SER A 302 17.44 -27.30 19.91
CA SER A 302 16.84 -25.99 20.10
C SER A 302 15.65 -26.13 21.03
N THR A 303 15.64 -25.37 22.13
CA THR A 303 14.56 -25.31 23.13
C THR A 303 13.21 -24.82 22.59
N ASP A 304 13.08 -24.55 21.29
CA ASP A 304 11.86 -24.05 20.66
C ASP A 304 11.84 -24.40 19.15
N PRO A 305 11.06 -25.41 18.69
CA PRO A 305 10.92 -25.72 17.27
C PRO A 305 10.21 -24.57 16.52
N ASP A 306 10.86 -23.97 15.52
CA ASP A 306 10.24 -22.92 14.67
C ASP A 306 9.24 -23.53 13.67
N VAL A 307 8.08 -23.95 14.19
CA VAL A 307 6.97 -24.52 13.41
C VAL A 307 5.94 -23.43 13.13
N PHE A 308 5.68 -23.18 11.83
CA PHE A 308 4.73 -22.16 11.41
C PHE A 308 3.33 -22.41 11.97
N GLY A 309 2.79 -21.41 12.69
CA GLY A 309 1.48 -21.52 13.31
C GLY A 309 1.49 -22.24 14.67
N ALA A 310 2.65 -22.61 15.21
CA ALA A 310 2.75 -23.27 16.51
C ALA A 310 3.66 -22.54 17.51
N ARG A 311 3.98 -21.26 17.29
CA ARG A 311 4.76 -20.46 18.25
C ARG A 311 3.83 -19.95 19.35
N LEU A 312 3.67 -20.73 20.41
CA LEU A 312 2.72 -20.47 21.49
C LEU A 312 3.32 -19.59 22.60
N LEU A 313 2.64 -18.50 22.93
CA LEU A 313 3.06 -17.63 24.02
C LEU A 313 2.60 -18.22 25.36
N THR A 314 3.54 -18.58 26.23
CA THR A 314 3.28 -19.13 27.57
C THR A 314 3.70 -18.15 28.66
N THR A 315 3.32 -18.42 29.91
CA THR A 315 3.66 -17.56 31.08
C THR A 315 5.16 -17.48 31.35
N THR A 316 5.94 -18.47 30.89
CA THR A 316 7.40 -18.50 31.03
C THR A 316 8.13 -17.98 29.80
N SER A 317 7.41 -17.67 28.71
CA SER A 317 8.00 -17.19 27.46
C SER A 317 8.49 -15.74 27.58
N ASP A 318 9.69 -15.45 27.05
CA ASP A 318 10.08 -14.07 26.75
C ASP A 318 9.37 -13.61 25.48
N ILE A 319 8.38 -12.71 25.60
CA ILE A 319 7.61 -12.14 24.47
C ILE A 319 8.51 -11.63 23.33
N TRP A 320 9.74 -11.21 23.61
CA TRP A 320 10.66 -10.61 22.64
C TRP A 320 11.59 -11.60 21.94
N SER A 321 11.53 -12.89 22.27
CA SER A 321 12.36 -13.92 21.64
C SER A 321 12.01 -14.12 20.17
N HIS A 322 10.72 -14.03 19.83
CA HIS A 322 10.20 -14.16 18.48
C HIS A 322 9.64 -12.84 17.96
N ASN A 323 9.52 -12.70 16.64
CA ASN A 323 8.86 -11.54 16.03
C ASN A 323 7.32 -11.66 16.02
N ALA A 324 6.81 -12.88 16.18
CA ALA A 324 5.38 -13.15 16.22
C ALA A 324 5.07 -14.42 17.03
N TRP A 325 3.93 -14.40 17.70
CA TRP A 325 3.33 -15.51 18.42
C TRP A 325 1.96 -15.83 17.83
N ASP A 326 1.65 -17.12 17.75
CA ASP A 326 0.44 -17.68 17.14
C ASP A 326 -0.60 -18.02 18.24
N HIS A 327 -1.89 -17.96 17.89
CA HIS A 327 -3.03 -18.26 18.77
C HIS A 327 -3.11 -17.42 20.06
N VAL A 328 -2.60 -16.18 20.03
CA VAL A 328 -2.60 -15.30 21.20
C VAL A 328 -3.96 -14.65 21.42
N VAL A 329 -4.54 -14.85 22.59
CA VAL A 329 -5.71 -14.10 23.06
C VAL A 329 -5.21 -12.80 23.72
N PRO A 330 -5.64 -11.61 23.24
CA PRO A 330 -5.32 -10.36 23.91
C PRO A 330 -5.81 -10.34 25.37
N PRO A 331 -5.11 -9.65 26.29
CA PRO A 331 -5.60 -9.51 27.66
C PRO A 331 -6.89 -8.68 27.72
N PRO A 332 -7.72 -8.80 28.78
CA PRO A 332 -8.96 -8.03 28.94
C PRO A 332 -8.77 -6.52 28.74
N SER A 333 -7.68 -5.95 29.26
CA SER A 333 -7.34 -4.53 29.10
C SER A 333 -7.20 -4.07 27.64
N TYR A 334 -6.89 -4.98 26.71
CA TYR A 334 -6.87 -4.67 25.28
C TYR A 334 -8.28 -4.44 24.72
N TYR A 335 -9.26 -5.19 25.20
CA TYR A 335 -10.66 -5.04 24.80
C TYR A 335 -11.26 -3.76 25.37
N ASP A 336 -10.91 -3.38 26.61
CA ASP A 336 -11.28 -2.07 27.18
C ASP A 336 -10.71 -0.92 26.33
N LEU A 337 -9.44 -1.02 25.93
CA LEU A 337 -8.80 -0.07 25.03
C LEU A 337 -9.50 -0.03 23.67
N ALA A 338 -9.85 -1.20 23.11
CA ALA A 338 -10.53 -1.29 21.84
C ALA A 338 -11.91 -0.63 21.90
N ALA A 339 -12.71 -0.91 22.93
CA ALA A 339 -14.01 -0.29 23.16
C ALA A 339 -13.89 1.24 23.25
N THR A 340 -12.97 1.74 24.07
CA THR A 340 -12.69 3.17 24.22
C THR A 340 -12.28 3.81 22.89
N THR A 341 -11.39 3.16 22.14
CA THR A 341 -10.89 3.67 20.86
C THR A 341 -12.00 3.73 19.80
N LEU A 342 -12.84 2.70 19.72
CA LEU A 342 -13.95 2.65 18.77
C LEU A 342 -14.99 3.74 19.07
N ALA A 343 -15.29 3.98 20.34
CA ALA A 343 -16.17 5.08 20.76
C ALA A 343 -15.62 6.45 20.30
N GLN A 344 -14.33 6.71 20.52
CA GLN A 344 -13.67 7.94 20.07
C GLN A 344 -13.63 8.08 18.54
N GLN A 345 -13.45 6.97 17.81
CA GLN A 345 -13.49 7.00 16.35
C GLN A 345 -14.89 7.35 15.84
N ALA A 346 -15.94 6.82 16.49
CA ALA A 346 -17.34 7.08 16.14
C ALA A 346 -17.73 8.55 16.31
N GLU A 347 -17.16 9.27 17.28
CA GLU A 347 -17.35 10.73 17.45
C GLU A 347 -16.92 11.54 16.22
N THR A 348 -16.03 10.99 15.39
CA THR A 348 -15.52 11.65 14.18
C THR A 348 -15.85 10.89 12.91
N LYS A 349 -16.92 10.09 12.94
CA LYS A 349 -17.48 9.43 11.76
C LYS A 349 -17.81 10.45 10.68
N LEU A 350 -17.55 10.07 9.43
CA LEU A 350 -17.88 10.89 8.27
C LEU A 350 -19.41 10.98 8.12
N SER A 351 -19.90 12.15 7.70
CA SER A 351 -21.30 12.26 7.27
C SER A 351 -21.54 11.46 5.99
N LEU A 352 -22.81 11.21 5.65
CA LEU A 352 -23.17 10.54 4.40
C LEU A 352 -22.62 11.29 3.19
N ASP A 353 -22.72 12.62 3.17
CA ASP A 353 -22.21 13.46 2.09
C ASP A 353 -20.67 13.42 2.00
N GLU A 354 -19.97 13.36 3.15
CA GLU A 354 -18.51 13.20 3.17
C GLU A 354 -18.06 11.82 2.68
N ALA A 355 -18.89 10.78 2.89
CA ALA A 355 -18.59 9.39 2.53
C ALA A 355 -18.91 9.06 1.06
N GLU A 356 -19.92 9.71 0.46
CA GLU A 356 -20.44 9.44 -0.88
C GLU A 356 -19.37 9.37 -1.99
N PRO A 357 -18.37 10.27 -2.06
CA PRO A 357 -17.32 10.19 -3.09
C PRO A 357 -16.54 8.86 -3.06
N TYR A 358 -16.40 8.25 -1.89
CA TYR A 358 -15.72 6.96 -1.71
C TYR A 358 -16.63 5.77 -2.03
N HIS A 359 -17.93 5.99 -2.16
CA HIS A 359 -18.94 4.98 -2.51
C HIS A 359 -19.29 5.01 -4.00
N ALA A 360 -19.29 6.20 -4.62
CA ALA A 360 -19.65 6.37 -6.02
C ALA A 360 -18.63 5.76 -7.00
N ALA A 361 -17.33 5.76 -6.65
CA ALA A 361 -16.27 5.30 -7.54
C ALA A 361 -15.14 4.51 -6.81
N PRO A 362 -15.45 3.43 -6.07
CA PRO A 362 -14.48 2.73 -5.23
C PRO A 362 -13.30 2.13 -6.02
N ALA A 363 -13.54 1.67 -7.25
CA ALA A 363 -12.50 1.13 -8.13
C ALA A 363 -11.41 2.15 -8.47
N SER A 364 -11.74 3.45 -8.54
CA SER A 364 -10.77 4.51 -8.90
C SER A 364 -9.64 4.68 -7.88
N PHE A 365 -9.92 4.39 -6.60
CA PHE A 365 -8.93 4.41 -5.53
C PHE A 365 -7.95 3.24 -5.65
N TRP A 366 -8.44 2.07 -6.06
CA TRP A 366 -7.59 0.92 -6.35
C TRP A 366 -6.81 1.07 -7.65
N ASP A 367 -7.38 1.67 -8.69
CA ASP A 367 -6.64 2.05 -9.89
C ASP A 367 -5.46 2.96 -9.53
N THR A 368 -5.72 4.02 -8.77
CA THR A 368 -4.67 4.94 -8.30
C THR A 368 -3.59 4.22 -7.47
N PHE A 369 -4.02 3.30 -6.61
CA PHE A 369 -3.12 2.48 -5.80
C PHE A 369 -2.21 1.61 -6.69
N TYR A 370 -2.77 0.85 -7.64
CA TYR A 370 -2.00 -0.07 -8.47
C TYR A 370 -1.17 0.64 -9.55
N SER A 371 -1.61 1.77 -10.11
CA SER A 371 -0.76 2.59 -10.98
C SER A 371 0.49 3.09 -10.26
N SER A 372 0.40 3.32 -8.94
CA SER A 372 1.54 3.80 -8.13
C SER A 372 2.46 2.66 -7.68
N HIS A 373 1.90 1.50 -7.36
CA HIS A 373 2.61 0.42 -6.69
C HIS A 373 3.02 -0.75 -7.60
N GLU A 374 2.27 -1.02 -8.67
CA GLU A 374 2.41 -2.20 -9.53
C GLU A 374 2.45 -3.49 -8.67
N ASN A 375 3.39 -4.41 -8.93
CA ASN A 375 3.57 -5.67 -8.21
C ASN A 375 4.43 -5.59 -6.93
N ARG A 376 4.67 -4.39 -6.40
CA ARG A 376 5.73 -4.16 -5.40
C ARG A 376 5.23 -4.05 -3.95
N PHE A 377 3.92 -3.92 -3.74
CA PHE A 377 3.36 -3.66 -2.43
C PHE A 377 3.04 -4.95 -1.66
N PHE A 378 2.24 -5.82 -2.25
CA PHE A 378 1.89 -7.10 -1.64
C PHE A 378 2.94 -8.17 -1.97
N LYS A 379 3.20 -9.06 -1.01
CA LYS A 379 4.11 -10.19 -1.18
C LYS A 379 3.35 -11.40 -1.68
N ASP A 380 4.05 -12.25 -2.41
CA ASP A 380 3.54 -13.56 -2.81
C ASP A 380 3.10 -14.37 -1.59
N ARG A 381 1.92 -14.99 -1.71
CA ARG A 381 1.27 -15.73 -0.64
C ARG A 381 1.89 -17.12 -0.54
N LYS A 382 3.10 -17.17 0.02
CA LYS A 382 3.85 -18.41 0.22
C LYS A 382 3.16 -19.40 1.15
N TRP A 383 2.14 -18.99 1.90
CA TRP A 383 1.42 -19.80 2.88
C TRP A 383 0.16 -20.49 2.33
N LEU A 384 -0.22 -20.30 1.05
CA LEU A 384 -1.48 -20.82 0.50
C LEU A 384 -1.66 -22.32 0.73
N HIS A 385 -0.63 -23.11 0.46
CA HIS A 385 -0.61 -24.56 0.66
C HIS A 385 -0.90 -25.02 2.10
N LEU A 386 -0.75 -24.12 3.07
CA LEU A 386 -0.78 -24.38 4.50
C LEU A 386 -2.17 -24.04 5.08
N GLU A 387 -2.89 -23.14 4.42
CA GLU A 387 -4.21 -22.65 4.80
C GLU A 387 -5.33 -23.15 3.88
N PHE A 388 -5.02 -23.31 2.60
CA PHE A 388 -5.92 -23.67 1.50
C PHE A 388 -5.34 -24.84 0.71
N PRO A 389 -5.22 -26.04 1.31
CA PRO A 389 -4.74 -27.23 0.61
C PRO A 389 -5.55 -27.56 -0.64
N GLU A 390 -6.87 -27.33 -0.62
CA GLU A 390 -7.79 -27.59 -1.73
C GLU A 390 -7.40 -26.81 -3.00
N LEU A 391 -6.90 -25.59 -2.82
CA LEU A 391 -6.41 -24.75 -3.92
C LEU A 391 -5.16 -25.34 -4.56
N VAL A 392 -4.26 -25.92 -3.75
CA VAL A 392 -3.02 -26.54 -4.23
C VAL A 392 -3.29 -27.91 -4.83
N GLU A 393 -4.24 -28.67 -4.28
CA GLU A 393 -4.67 -29.95 -4.84
C GLU A 393 -5.20 -29.80 -6.27
N ALA A 394 -5.88 -28.69 -6.59
CA ALA A 394 -6.31 -28.40 -7.96
C ALA A 394 -5.14 -28.26 -8.96
N SER A 395 -3.92 -28.03 -8.47
CA SER A 395 -2.70 -27.89 -9.28
C SER A 395 -1.91 -29.19 -9.42
N TYR A 396 -2.31 -30.29 -8.77
CA TYR A 396 -1.59 -31.56 -8.85
C TYR A 396 -1.90 -32.32 -10.14
N ALA A 397 -0.92 -33.09 -10.62
CA ALA A 397 -1.11 -33.99 -11.76
C ALA A 397 -2.27 -34.97 -11.48
N GLY A 398 -3.19 -35.11 -12.44
CA GLY A 398 -4.34 -36.00 -12.30
C GLY A 398 -5.54 -35.42 -11.52
N ALA A 399 -5.51 -34.14 -11.11
CA ALA A 399 -6.65 -33.47 -10.49
C ALA A 399 -7.85 -33.26 -11.46
N GLY A 400 -7.65 -33.53 -12.76
CA GLY A 400 -8.62 -33.33 -13.83
C GLY A 400 -8.87 -31.86 -14.14
N SER A 401 -9.89 -31.59 -14.94
CA SER A 401 -10.31 -30.22 -15.27
C SER A 401 -10.74 -29.45 -14.02
N LYS A 402 -10.00 -28.39 -13.69
CA LYS A 402 -10.25 -27.54 -12.53
C LYS A 402 -10.26 -26.08 -12.92
N VAL A 403 -11.32 -25.37 -12.52
CA VAL A 403 -11.48 -23.94 -12.73
C VAL A 403 -11.39 -23.22 -11.38
N VAL A 404 -10.36 -22.39 -11.23
CA VAL A 404 -10.13 -21.55 -10.05
C VAL A 404 -10.39 -20.10 -10.43
N LEU A 405 -11.22 -19.40 -9.65
CA LEU A 405 -11.44 -17.96 -9.77
C LEU A 405 -10.83 -17.25 -8.55
N GLU A 406 -9.77 -16.47 -8.75
CA GLU A 406 -9.34 -15.46 -7.77
C GLU A 406 -10.09 -14.15 -8.06
N VAL A 407 -10.87 -13.68 -7.09
CA VAL A 407 -11.49 -12.35 -7.13
C VAL A 407 -10.66 -11.40 -6.27
N GLY A 408 -10.46 -10.16 -6.73
CA GLY A 408 -9.49 -9.24 -6.13
C GLY A 408 -8.06 -9.71 -6.34
N CYS A 409 -7.73 -10.12 -7.57
CA CYS A 409 -6.43 -10.72 -7.89
C CYS A 409 -5.25 -9.76 -7.69
N GLY A 410 -5.49 -8.44 -7.68
CA GLY A 410 -4.47 -7.45 -7.44
C GLY A 410 -3.29 -7.59 -8.39
N ALA A 411 -2.08 -7.72 -7.84
CA ALA A 411 -0.87 -7.97 -8.62
C ALA A 411 -0.57 -9.46 -8.89
N GLY A 412 -1.53 -10.37 -8.65
CA GLY A 412 -1.40 -11.80 -8.90
C GLY A 412 -0.63 -12.58 -7.81
N ASN A 413 -0.58 -12.07 -6.58
CA ASN A 413 0.18 -12.70 -5.49
C ASN A 413 -0.39 -14.05 -4.99
N THR A 414 -1.57 -14.47 -5.47
CA THR A 414 -2.09 -15.84 -5.31
C THR A 414 -1.95 -16.62 -6.62
N VAL A 415 -2.41 -16.03 -7.73
CA VAL A 415 -2.32 -16.61 -9.08
C VAL A 415 -0.92 -17.09 -9.41
N PHE A 416 0.12 -16.24 -9.31
CA PHE A 416 1.46 -16.62 -9.76
C PHE A 416 2.10 -17.73 -8.92
N PRO A 417 2.04 -17.70 -7.57
CA PRO A 417 2.48 -18.85 -6.78
C PRO A 417 1.76 -20.15 -7.11
N LEU A 418 0.44 -20.11 -7.38
CA LEU A 418 -0.32 -21.29 -7.78
C LEU A 418 0.13 -21.82 -9.14
N LEU A 419 0.26 -20.94 -10.13
CA LEU A 419 0.75 -21.32 -11.46
C LEU A 419 2.16 -21.89 -11.39
N GLN A 420 3.06 -21.30 -10.62
CA GLN A 420 4.46 -21.75 -10.51
C GLN A 420 4.61 -23.17 -9.96
N ILE A 421 3.72 -23.61 -9.06
CA ILE A 421 3.76 -24.97 -8.50
C ILE A 421 2.92 -25.97 -9.30
N ASN A 422 2.26 -25.52 -10.36
CA ASN A 422 1.30 -26.31 -11.10
C ASN A 422 1.93 -27.48 -11.84
N GLN A 423 1.26 -28.63 -11.74
CA GLN A 423 1.52 -29.88 -12.45
C GLN A 423 0.26 -30.39 -13.17
N ASN A 424 -0.86 -29.66 -13.10
CA ASN A 424 -2.12 -29.99 -13.76
C ASN A 424 -2.24 -29.25 -15.11
N PRO A 425 -2.19 -29.95 -16.25
CA PRO A 425 -2.36 -29.32 -17.56
C PRO A 425 -3.79 -28.86 -17.85
N GLU A 426 -4.77 -29.29 -17.05
CA GLU A 426 -6.18 -28.92 -17.21
C GLU A 426 -6.63 -27.85 -16.19
N LEU A 427 -5.68 -27.22 -15.48
CA LEU A 427 -5.96 -26.12 -14.56
C LEU A 427 -6.22 -24.83 -15.35
N VAL A 428 -7.39 -24.23 -15.11
CA VAL A 428 -7.77 -22.91 -15.63
C VAL A 428 -7.91 -21.95 -14.46
N VAL A 429 -7.13 -20.86 -14.49
CA VAL A 429 -7.18 -19.80 -13.48
C VAL A 429 -7.79 -18.54 -14.08
N HIS A 430 -8.90 -18.07 -13.52
CA HIS A 430 -9.47 -16.75 -13.78
C HIS A 430 -9.04 -15.80 -12.66
N ALA A 431 -8.38 -14.70 -13.02
CA ALA A 431 -7.91 -13.66 -12.13
C ALA A 431 -8.70 -12.37 -12.39
N CYS A 432 -9.68 -12.09 -11.52
CA CYS A 432 -10.54 -10.92 -11.67
C CYS A 432 -10.23 -9.86 -10.62
N ASP A 433 -10.27 -8.60 -11.03
CA ASP A 433 -10.22 -7.46 -10.13
C ASP A 433 -11.09 -6.36 -10.74
N TYR A 434 -11.76 -5.54 -9.92
CA TYR A 434 -12.51 -4.40 -10.43
C TYR A 434 -11.60 -3.24 -10.87
N SER A 435 -10.32 -3.27 -10.50
CA SER A 435 -9.30 -2.33 -10.91
C SER A 435 -8.70 -2.78 -12.24
N LYS A 436 -8.83 -1.93 -13.26
CA LYS A 436 -8.19 -2.19 -14.56
C LYS A 436 -6.67 -2.18 -14.48
N GLU A 437 -6.12 -1.39 -13.55
CA GLU A 437 -4.68 -1.29 -13.34
C GLU A 437 -4.12 -2.56 -12.71
N ALA A 438 -4.84 -3.15 -11.74
CA ALA A 438 -4.50 -4.47 -11.16
C ALA A 438 -4.49 -5.56 -12.23
N VAL A 439 -5.56 -5.65 -13.02
CA VAL A 439 -5.66 -6.61 -14.14
C VAL A 439 -4.52 -6.41 -15.14
N GLY A 440 -4.18 -5.15 -15.47
CA GLY A 440 -3.05 -4.82 -16.32
C GLY A 440 -1.70 -5.32 -15.77
N VAL A 441 -1.50 -5.24 -14.45
CA VAL A 441 -0.31 -5.80 -13.79
C VAL A 441 -0.24 -7.31 -14.01
N VAL A 442 -1.34 -8.04 -13.80
CA VAL A 442 -1.37 -9.50 -14.03
C VAL A 442 -1.09 -9.84 -15.49
N GLN A 443 -1.76 -9.17 -16.43
CA GLN A 443 -1.62 -9.40 -17.87
C GLN A 443 -0.20 -9.12 -18.40
N SER A 444 0.54 -8.24 -17.72
CA SER A 444 1.93 -7.92 -18.08
C SER A 444 2.94 -9.01 -17.69
N SER A 445 2.55 -9.95 -16.82
CA SER A 445 3.44 -10.99 -16.32
C SER A 445 3.76 -12.05 -17.38
N PRO A 446 5.03 -12.52 -17.50
CA PRO A 446 5.36 -13.66 -18.34
C PRO A 446 4.57 -14.92 -17.95
N LEU A 447 4.31 -15.13 -16.65
CA LEU A 447 3.55 -16.27 -16.13
C LEU A 447 2.07 -16.23 -16.51
N TYR A 448 1.54 -15.08 -16.92
CA TYR A 448 0.19 -14.98 -17.46
C TYR A 448 0.14 -15.48 -18.91
N LYS A 449 1.14 -15.14 -19.72
CA LYS A 449 1.20 -15.49 -21.16
C LYS A 449 1.56 -16.95 -21.38
N ASP A 450 2.48 -17.49 -20.59
CA ASP A 450 2.97 -18.86 -20.68
C ASP A 450 3.04 -19.49 -19.28
N PRO A 451 1.89 -19.90 -18.71
CA PRO A 451 1.86 -20.54 -17.40
C PRO A 451 2.53 -21.93 -17.45
N PRO A 452 3.39 -22.27 -16.47
CA PRO A 452 4.03 -23.57 -16.44
C PRO A 452 3.04 -24.71 -16.15
N GLY A 453 3.42 -25.92 -16.55
CA GLY A 453 2.62 -27.12 -16.31
C GLY A 453 1.38 -27.24 -17.21
N GLY A 454 1.25 -26.41 -18.24
CA GLY A 454 0.14 -26.46 -19.21
C GLY A 454 -1.14 -25.75 -18.78
N ALA A 455 -1.13 -25.07 -17.63
CA ALA A 455 -2.29 -24.31 -17.15
C ALA A 455 -2.65 -23.16 -18.09
N THR A 456 -3.90 -22.74 -18.06
CA THR A 456 -4.37 -21.51 -18.73
C THR A 456 -4.70 -20.44 -17.70
N CYS A 457 -4.31 -19.19 -17.96
CA CYS A 457 -4.65 -18.05 -17.11
C CYS A 457 -5.43 -17.00 -17.91
N HIS A 458 -6.57 -16.57 -17.37
CA HIS A 458 -7.38 -15.47 -17.89
C HIS A 458 -7.43 -14.36 -16.85
N ALA A 459 -7.30 -13.11 -17.26
CA ALA A 459 -7.36 -11.97 -16.37
C ALA A 459 -8.29 -10.90 -16.96
N SER A 460 -9.30 -10.48 -16.21
CA SER A 460 -10.35 -9.58 -16.70
C SER A 460 -10.84 -8.62 -15.62
N VAL A 461 -11.21 -7.41 -16.02
CA VAL A 461 -11.85 -6.45 -15.14
C VAL A 461 -13.26 -6.95 -14.82
N TRP A 462 -13.55 -7.14 -13.53
CA TRP A 462 -14.88 -7.52 -13.09
C TRP A 462 -15.11 -7.10 -11.64
N ASP A 463 -16.27 -6.48 -11.41
CA ASP A 463 -16.77 -6.18 -10.08
C ASP A 463 -17.59 -7.35 -9.55
N LEU A 464 -17.16 -7.90 -8.41
CA LEU A 464 -17.83 -9.00 -7.72
C LEU A 464 -19.31 -8.68 -7.42
N SER A 465 -19.63 -7.42 -7.14
CA SER A 465 -21.00 -6.95 -6.90
C SER A 465 -21.73 -6.46 -8.15
N SER A 466 -21.20 -6.71 -9.35
CA SER A 466 -21.88 -6.35 -10.61
C SER A 466 -23.24 -7.07 -10.71
N PRO A 467 -24.37 -6.33 -10.87
CA PRO A 467 -25.68 -6.94 -11.03
C PRO A 467 -25.98 -7.33 -12.49
N THR A 468 -25.13 -6.91 -13.45
CA THR A 468 -25.45 -6.99 -14.87
C THR A 468 -24.75 -8.12 -15.60
N HIS A 469 -23.57 -8.55 -15.16
CA HIS A 469 -22.77 -9.53 -15.88
C HIS A 469 -21.82 -10.33 -14.99
N LEU A 470 -21.57 -11.57 -15.42
CA LEU A 470 -20.52 -12.45 -14.90
C LEU A 470 -19.16 -12.10 -15.53
N PRO A 471 -18.04 -12.51 -14.92
CA PRO A 471 -16.72 -12.25 -15.47
C PRO A 471 -16.53 -12.91 -16.85
N ALA A 472 -15.73 -12.27 -17.70
CA ALA A 472 -15.52 -12.73 -19.06
C ALA A 472 -14.99 -14.17 -19.10
N GLY A 473 -15.60 -15.00 -19.95
CA GLY A 473 -15.21 -16.41 -20.12
C GLY A 473 -15.78 -17.38 -19.09
N LEU A 474 -16.47 -16.90 -18.04
CA LEU A 474 -17.13 -17.76 -17.06
C LEU A 474 -18.64 -17.80 -17.26
N GLN A 475 -19.21 -18.97 -16.99
CA GLN A 475 -20.66 -19.23 -17.06
C GLN A 475 -21.19 -19.58 -15.66
N PRO A 476 -22.52 -19.56 -15.45
CA PRO A 476 -23.08 -20.15 -14.24
C PRO A 476 -22.60 -21.59 -14.06
N GLU A 477 -22.36 -21.99 -12.81
CA GLU A 477 -21.97 -23.34 -12.44
C GLU A 477 -20.72 -23.88 -13.16
N SER A 478 -19.72 -23.01 -13.37
CA SER A 478 -18.49 -23.34 -14.09
C SER A 478 -17.22 -23.35 -13.24
N VAL A 479 -17.28 -22.83 -12.01
CA VAL A 479 -16.11 -22.64 -11.15
C VAL A 479 -16.06 -23.70 -10.04
N ASP A 480 -14.91 -24.35 -9.85
CA ASP A 480 -14.70 -25.32 -8.77
C ASP A 480 -14.33 -24.63 -7.45
N ILE A 481 -13.45 -23.62 -7.51
CA ILE A 481 -12.90 -22.93 -6.34
C ILE A 481 -12.93 -21.42 -6.57
N ILE A 482 -13.56 -20.66 -5.65
CA ILE A 482 -13.46 -19.20 -5.60
C ILE A 482 -12.55 -18.80 -4.43
N VAL A 483 -11.57 -17.93 -4.70
CA VAL A 483 -10.62 -17.44 -3.69
C VAL A 483 -10.87 -15.95 -3.44
N LEU A 484 -11.07 -15.60 -2.17
CA LEU A 484 -11.36 -14.26 -1.68
C LEU A 484 -10.40 -13.90 -0.55
N ILE A 485 -9.31 -13.19 -0.86
CA ILE A 485 -8.32 -12.78 0.14
C ILE A 485 -8.28 -11.25 0.23
N PHE A 486 -8.82 -10.71 1.32
CA PHE A 486 -9.00 -9.27 1.57
C PHE A 486 -9.90 -8.57 0.55
N VAL A 487 -11.01 -9.23 0.19
CA VAL A 487 -11.95 -8.78 -0.85
C VAL A 487 -13.23 -8.24 -0.24
N PHE A 488 -13.87 -9.02 0.65
CA PHE A 488 -15.15 -8.64 1.23
C PHE A 488 -15.02 -7.39 2.10
N SER A 489 -13.88 -7.20 2.75
CA SER A 489 -13.61 -5.97 3.51
C SER A 489 -13.54 -4.73 2.63
N ALA A 490 -13.20 -4.82 1.35
CA ALA A 490 -13.14 -3.66 0.46
C ALA A 490 -14.52 -3.25 -0.10
N LEU A 491 -15.51 -4.15 -0.02
CA LEU A 491 -16.88 -3.92 -0.41
C LEU A 491 -17.64 -3.13 0.66
N HIS A 492 -18.55 -2.29 0.21
CA HIS A 492 -19.57 -1.66 1.03
C HIS A 492 -20.56 -2.73 1.52
N PRO A 493 -21.10 -2.65 2.75
CA PRO A 493 -22.06 -3.64 3.26
C PRO A 493 -23.24 -3.95 2.32
N LYS A 494 -23.80 -2.91 1.69
CA LYS A 494 -24.84 -3.01 0.64
C LYS A 494 -24.46 -3.86 -0.58
N GLU A 495 -23.18 -4.06 -0.87
CA GLU A 495 -22.68 -4.82 -2.03
C GLU A 495 -22.58 -6.33 -1.74
N TRP A 496 -22.56 -6.75 -0.47
CA TRP A 496 -22.28 -8.14 -0.08
C TRP A 496 -23.32 -9.15 -0.57
N SER A 497 -24.61 -8.83 -0.50
CA SER A 497 -25.67 -9.75 -0.96
C SER A 497 -25.57 -10.04 -2.46
N GLN A 498 -25.30 -9.02 -3.27
CA GLN A 498 -25.08 -9.19 -4.71
C GLN A 498 -23.78 -9.97 -5.00
N ALA A 499 -22.71 -9.71 -4.23
CA ALA A 499 -21.46 -10.45 -4.33
C ALA A 499 -21.66 -11.95 -4.07
N VAL A 500 -22.36 -12.31 -2.99
CA VAL A 500 -22.66 -13.71 -2.65
C VAL A 500 -23.57 -14.37 -3.69
N THR A 501 -24.56 -13.63 -4.20
CA THR A 501 -25.40 -14.11 -5.31
C THR A 501 -24.56 -14.51 -6.53
N ASN A 502 -23.58 -13.69 -6.91
CA ASN A 502 -22.67 -13.98 -8.02
C ASN A 502 -21.74 -15.17 -7.71
N ILE A 503 -21.21 -15.27 -6.49
CA ILE A 503 -20.40 -16.41 -6.03
C ILE A 503 -21.19 -17.72 -6.16
N LYS A 504 -22.41 -17.76 -5.59
CA LYS A 504 -23.28 -18.95 -5.65
C LYS A 504 -23.60 -19.34 -7.10
N ARG A 505 -23.89 -18.34 -7.95
CA ARG A 505 -24.19 -18.54 -9.37
C ARG A 505 -23.00 -19.11 -10.15
N LEU A 506 -21.78 -18.70 -9.86
CA LEU A 506 -20.56 -19.13 -10.56
C LEU A 506 -20.07 -20.53 -10.14
N LEU A 507 -20.19 -20.85 -8.86
CA LEU A 507 -19.73 -22.13 -8.32
C LEU A 507 -20.51 -23.30 -8.91
N LYS A 508 -19.82 -24.39 -9.24
CA LYS A 508 -20.42 -25.70 -9.54
C LYS A 508 -21.15 -26.25 -8.31
N PRO A 509 -22.02 -27.26 -8.49
CA PRO A 509 -22.46 -28.11 -7.39
C PRO A 509 -21.27 -28.57 -6.54
N ASN A 510 -21.36 -28.42 -5.22
CA ASN A 510 -20.27 -28.71 -4.28
C ASN A 510 -18.98 -27.88 -4.44
N GLY A 511 -18.99 -26.84 -5.28
CA GLY A 511 -17.89 -25.90 -5.39
C GLY A 511 -17.65 -25.14 -4.08
N ILE A 512 -16.40 -24.73 -3.84
CA ILE A 512 -15.99 -24.13 -2.57
C ILE A 512 -15.56 -22.67 -2.73
N VAL A 513 -15.82 -21.87 -1.71
CA VAL A 513 -15.28 -20.51 -1.56
C VAL A 513 -14.33 -20.46 -0.37
N LEU A 514 -13.14 -19.93 -0.62
CA LEU A 514 -12.06 -19.79 0.35
C LEU A 514 -11.93 -18.31 0.71
N VAL A 515 -12.20 -17.97 1.96
CA VAL A 515 -12.23 -16.58 2.44
C VAL A 515 -11.09 -16.35 3.43
N ARG A 516 -10.36 -15.25 3.26
CA ARG A 516 -9.49 -14.69 4.30
C ARG A 516 -9.65 -13.18 4.35
N ASP A 517 -10.10 -12.64 5.48
CA ASP A 517 -10.39 -11.21 5.62
C ASP A 517 -10.03 -10.65 7.01
N TYR A 518 -10.24 -9.35 7.22
CA TYR A 518 -9.89 -8.70 8.50
C TYR A 518 -10.92 -9.02 9.59
N GLY A 519 -10.44 -9.38 10.78
CA GLY A 519 -11.28 -9.57 11.95
C GLY A 519 -11.43 -8.31 12.80
N ARG A 520 -12.53 -8.21 13.55
CA ARG A 520 -12.76 -7.14 14.53
C ARG A 520 -11.65 -7.12 15.57
N TYR A 521 -11.31 -5.91 16.01
CA TYR A 521 -10.22 -5.60 16.94
C TYR A 521 -8.80 -5.87 16.39
N ASP A 522 -8.65 -6.10 15.08
CA ASP A 522 -7.34 -6.07 14.41
C ASP A 522 -6.67 -4.72 14.65
N MET A 523 -5.36 -4.71 14.95
CA MET A 523 -4.62 -3.48 15.25
C MET A 523 -4.82 -2.33 14.24
N PRO A 524 -4.88 -2.54 12.91
CA PRO A 524 -5.18 -1.49 11.96
C PRO A 524 -6.52 -0.78 12.20
N GLN A 525 -7.55 -1.49 12.65
CA GLN A 525 -8.86 -0.90 13.01
C GLN A 525 -8.67 0.16 14.11
N LEU A 526 -7.94 -0.19 15.15
CA LEU A 526 -7.71 0.65 16.33
C LEU A 526 -6.70 1.78 16.08
N ARG A 527 -6.10 1.85 14.89
CA ARG A 527 -5.12 2.90 14.52
C ARG A 527 -5.66 3.92 13.52
N PHE A 528 -6.90 3.77 13.07
CA PHE A 528 -7.51 4.81 12.25
C PHE A 528 -7.58 6.13 13.02
N LYS A 529 -7.09 7.19 12.36
CA LYS A 529 -7.18 8.55 12.87
C LYS A 529 -8.62 9.07 12.74
N LYS A 530 -8.87 10.23 13.35
CA LYS A 530 -10.12 10.97 13.21
C LYS A 530 -10.53 11.13 11.73
N LYS A 531 -11.84 11.21 11.46
CA LYS A 531 -12.40 11.41 10.12
C LYS A 531 -12.01 10.31 9.12
N ARG A 532 -12.03 9.06 9.58
CA ARG A 532 -11.77 7.85 8.75
C ARG A 532 -12.84 6.78 8.88
N MET A 533 -13.72 6.84 9.88
CA MET A 533 -14.84 5.90 9.99
C MET A 533 -15.94 6.31 9.00
N LEU A 534 -16.38 5.37 8.18
CA LEU A 534 -17.48 5.51 7.22
C LEU A 534 -18.79 5.04 7.87
N GLU A 535 -18.78 3.81 8.38
CA GLU A 535 -19.86 3.17 9.14
C GLU A 535 -19.24 2.32 10.26
N ASP A 536 -20.07 1.70 11.09
CA ASP A 536 -19.60 0.86 12.18
C ASP A 536 -18.77 -0.31 11.64
N ASN A 537 -17.51 -0.37 12.10
CA ASN A 537 -16.48 -1.30 11.62
C ASN A 537 -16.03 -1.09 10.15
N PHE A 538 -16.48 -0.04 9.47
CA PHE A 538 -16.12 0.27 8.08
C PHE A 538 -15.32 1.58 7.99
N TYR A 539 -14.15 1.53 7.36
CA TYR A 539 -13.17 2.62 7.41
C TYR A 539 -12.57 2.95 6.05
N LEU A 540 -12.12 4.20 5.93
CA LEU A 540 -11.33 4.73 4.85
C LEU A 540 -9.84 4.65 5.16
N ARG A 541 -9.06 4.06 4.26
CA ARG A 541 -7.59 4.02 4.32
C ARG A 541 -6.96 5.34 3.86
N GLY A 542 -5.67 5.49 4.13
CA GLY A 542 -4.91 6.69 3.77
C GLY A 542 -4.84 6.95 2.26
N ASP A 543 -4.98 5.92 1.44
CA ASP A 543 -5.04 5.96 -0.02
C ASP A 543 -6.46 6.09 -0.59
N GLY A 544 -7.47 6.23 0.27
CA GLY A 544 -8.87 6.36 -0.12
C GLY A 544 -9.58 5.02 -0.39
N THR A 545 -8.89 3.88 -0.29
CA THR A 545 -9.53 2.56 -0.36
C THR A 545 -10.31 2.26 0.93
N ARG A 546 -11.28 1.35 0.88
CA ARG A 546 -12.15 1.04 2.02
C ARG A 546 -11.76 -0.28 2.69
N VAL A 547 -12.10 -0.44 3.97
CA VAL A 547 -11.89 -1.69 4.71
C VAL A 547 -12.94 -1.88 5.81
N TYR A 548 -13.57 -3.05 5.83
CA TYR A 548 -14.44 -3.55 6.88
C TYR A 548 -13.71 -4.52 7.81
N PHE A 549 -14.08 -4.56 9.09
CA PHE A 549 -13.56 -5.51 10.09
C PHE A 549 -14.68 -6.39 10.63
N PHE A 550 -14.62 -7.69 10.33
CA PHE A 550 -15.72 -8.63 10.53
C PHE A 550 -15.67 -9.32 11.89
N GLN A 551 -16.84 -9.62 12.44
CA GLN A 551 -17.02 -10.72 13.38
C GLN A 551 -17.29 -12.03 12.58
N PRO A 552 -16.92 -13.20 13.11
CA PRO A 552 -17.17 -14.48 12.45
C PRO A 552 -18.63 -14.70 12.05
N GLU A 553 -19.56 -14.32 12.92
CA GLU A 553 -21.00 -14.55 12.77
C GLU A 553 -21.55 -13.81 11.56
N GLN A 554 -21.01 -12.61 11.28
CA GLN A 554 -21.38 -11.83 10.11
C GLN A 554 -21.07 -12.55 8.80
N LEU A 555 -20.00 -13.36 8.75
CA LEU A 555 -19.68 -14.13 7.54
C LEU A 555 -20.69 -15.26 7.32
N PHE A 556 -21.25 -15.87 8.38
CA PHE A 556 -22.35 -16.83 8.23
C PHE A 556 -23.59 -16.16 7.65
N ASP A 557 -23.95 -14.99 8.18
CA ASP A 557 -25.11 -14.25 7.71
C ASP A 557 -24.94 -13.76 6.26
N ILE A 558 -23.77 -13.17 5.94
CA ILE A 558 -23.47 -12.66 4.60
C ILE A 558 -23.56 -13.77 3.56
N PHE A 559 -22.97 -14.94 3.84
CA PHE A 559 -22.99 -16.07 2.92
C PHE A 559 -24.29 -16.89 3.01
N ASN A 560 -25.21 -16.59 3.94
CA ASN A 560 -26.31 -17.47 4.29
C ASN A 560 -25.83 -18.93 4.48
N ALA A 561 -24.75 -19.07 5.26
CA ALA A 561 -24.09 -20.34 5.49
C ALA A 561 -24.58 -20.97 6.80
N GLN A 562 -24.71 -22.30 6.82
CA GLN A 562 -25.06 -23.03 8.04
C GLN A 562 -24.00 -22.75 9.13
N PRO A 563 -24.40 -22.21 10.31
CA PRO A 563 -23.44 -21.93 11.38
C PRO A 563 -22.78 -23.22 11.87
N GLN A 564 -21.49 -23.14 12.23
CA GLN A 564 -20.84 -24.21 12.98
C GLN A 564 -21.18 -24.06 14.47
N THR A 565 -21.77 -25.10 15.08
CA THR A 565 -22.07 -25.17 16.53
C THR A 565 -20.82 -25.06 17.40
N THR A 566 -19.66 -25.35 16.82
CA THR A 566 -18.34 -25.07 17.38
C THR A 566 -17.72 -23.93 16.60
N THR A 567 -18.16 -22.69 16.85
CA THR A 567 -17.20 -21.59 16.74
C THR A 567 -16.11 -21.95 17.72
N THR A 568 -14.92 -22.31 17.25
CA THR A 568 -13.83 -22.80 18.10
C THR A 568 -13.66 -21.86 19.31
N ASN A 569 -14.20 -22.28 20.46
CA ASN A 569 -14.32 -21.45 21.65
C ASN A 569 -12.91 -21.01 22.07
N THR A 570 -12.62 -19.72 21.91
CA THR A 570 -11.58 -19.03 22.67
C THR A 570 -12.18 -17.96 23.57
N THR A 571 -13.50 -17.99 23.76
CA THR A 571 -14.27 -17.06 24.59
C THR A 571 -15.42 -17.83 25.23
N THR A 572 -15.11 -18.60 26.27
CA THR A 572 -16.08 -18.87 27.35
C THR A 572 -15.54 -18.17 28.57
N GLU A 573 -15.87 -16.87 28.68
CA GLU A 573 -15.85 -16.02 29.88
C GLU A 573 -16.45 -14.64 29.44
N GLU A 574 -17.66 -14.64 28.88
CA GLU A 574 -18.44 -13.42 28.56
C GLU A 574 -19.89 -13.52 29.06
N GLU A 575 -20.11 -14.21 30.18
CA GLU A 575 -21.33 -14.02 30.99
C GLU A 575 -20.91 -13.26 32.24
N ASP A 576 -20.84 -11.92 32.16
CA ASP A 576 -21.05 -10.98 33.28
C ASP A 576 -20.68 -9.52 32.91
N VAL A 577 -21.17 -8.97 31.78
CA VAL A 577 -21.25 -7.50 31.62
C VAL A 577 -22.45 -7.14 30.72
N LYS A 578 -23.66 -7.30 31.25
CA LYS A 578 -24.84 -6.56 30.77
C LYS A 578 -25.56 -5.99 31.97
N ASP A 579 -25.16 -4.79 32.39
CA ASP A 579 -26.05 -3.76 32.94
C ASP A 579 -25.24 -2.55 33.39
N ALA A 580 -25.08 -1.57 32.49
CA ALA A 580 -24.84 -0.17 32.85
C ALA A 580 -24.95 0.72 31.61
N ASP A 581 -26.13 0.84 31.00
CA ASP A 581 -26.49 2.10 30.32
C ASP A 581 -27.99 2.22 30.04
N GLN A 582 -28.78 2.69 31.01
CA GLN A 582 -30.01 3.42 30.73
C GLN A 582 -30.16 4.57 31.73
N GLY A 583 -29.54 5.69 31.39
CA GLY A 583 -29.72 6.98 32.05
C GLY A 583 -30.55 7.93 31.19
N ASN A 584 -31.85 7.91 31.40
CA ASN A 584 -32.76 9.06 31.42
C ASN A 584 -32.98 9.89 30.13
N THR A 585 -34.17 9.79 29.55
CA THR A 585 -34.89 10.97 29.05
C THR A 585 -36.39 10.74 29.14
N GLU A 586 -37.03 11.55 29.99
CA GLU A 586 -38.48 11.61 30.17
C GLU A 586 -39.21 11.97 28.87
N LEU A 587 -40.37 11.36 28.65
CA LEU A 587 -41.61 12.03 28.24
C LEU A 587 -42.80 11.06 28.45
N LYS A 588 -43.63 11.39 29.44
CA LYS A 588 -44.99 10.85 29.72
C LYS A 588 -45.97 11.33 28.62
N PRO A 589 -47.17 10.71 28.38
CA PRO A 589 -48.12 10.41 29.46
C PRO A 589 -49.09 9.21 29.33
N HIS A 590 -49.56 8.82 30.53
CA HIS A 590 -50.92 8.41 30.94
C HIS A 590 -51.67 7.23 30.28
N ASN A 591 -51.88 6.17 31.06
CA ASN A 591 -53.14 5.75 31.74
C ASN A 591 -53.09 4.22 31.93
N SER A 592 -53.03 3.62 33.11
CA SER A 592 -53.87 3.67 34.33
C SER A 592 -54.42 2.25 34.58
N VAL A 593 -54.40 1.84 35.86
CA VAL A 593 -55.21 0.79 36.52
C VAL A 593 -54.56 -0.59 36.74
N GLU A 594 -53.91 -0.68 37.91
CA GLU A 594 -54.21 -1.55 39.08
C GLU A 594 -54.31 -3.10 38.99
N THR A 595 -53.40 -3.73 39.74
CA THR A 595 -53.59 -4.82 40.74
C THR A 595 -53.85 -6.25 40.20
N ASP A 596 -53.37 -7.36 40.77
CA ASP A 596 -53.06 -7.72 42.16
C ASP A 596 -52.12 -8.96 42.20
N ASN A 597 -51.55 -9.22 43.38
CA ASN A 597 -50.57 -10.24 43.78
C ASN A 597 -50.98 -11.72 43.55
N ARG A 598 -49.99 -12.59 43.27
CA ARG A 598 -49.49 -13.66 44.18
C ARG A 598 -48.59 -14.71 43.49
N ASP A 599 -47.52 -15.07 44.22
CA ASP A 599 -46.65 -16.24 44.08
C ASP A 599 -47.42 -17.57 43.96
N ASP A 600 -46.90 -18.53 43.17
CA ASP A 600 -46.15 -19.69 43.68
C ASP A 600 -45.72 -20.61 42.52
N GLY A 601 -44.68 -21.40 42.74
CA GLY A 601 -43.81 -22.05 41.76
C GLY A 601 -44.45 -23.07 40.81
N GLY A 602 -43.81 -23.19 39.65
CA GLY A 602 -44.11 -24.20 38.65
C GLY A 602 -43.11 -24.17 37.51
N LEU A 603 -42.09 -25.05 37.60
CA LEU A 603 -41.24 -25.58 36.52
C LEU A 603 -41.44 -24.91 35.13
N ALA A 604 -40.57 -23.95 34.81
CA ALA A 604 -40.46 -23.44 33.45
C ALA A 604 -39.84 -24.51 32.55
N ILE A 605 -40.72 -25.17 31.81
CA ILE A 605 -40.42 -25.92 30.59
C ILE A 605 -39.54 -25.01 29.73
N VAL A 606 -38.32 -25.44 29.43
CA VAL A 606 -37.52 -24.85 28.37
C VAL A 606 -38.29 -25.09 27.07
N GLU A 607 -39.04 -24.10 26.63
CA GLU A 607 -39.58 -24.05 25.29
C GLU A 607 -38.39 -24.14 24.33
N LYS A 608 -38.17 -25.34 23.79
CA LYS A 608 -37.47 -25.50 22.51
C LYS A 608 -38.25 -24.66 21.51
N LYS A 609 -37.82 -23.43 21.27
CA LYS A 609 -38.22 -22.71 20.07
C LYS A 609 -37.88 -23.63 18.91
N GLU A 610 -38.92 -24.01 18.19
CA GLU A 610 -38.84 -24.69 16.91
C GLU A 610 -37.84 -23.90 16.05
N GLU A 611 -36.68 -24.47 15.77
CA GLU A 611 -35.83 -23.99 14.70
C GLU A 611 -36.64 -24.18 13.42
N GLU A 612 -37.28 -23.10 12.96
CA GLU A 612 -37.81 -23.02 11.61
C GLU A 612 -36.76 -23.53 10.64
N ASN A 613 -37.18 -24.36 9.69
CA ASN A 613 -36.35 -25.08 8.73
C ASN A 613 -35.63 -24.08 7.79
N LYS A 614 -34.63 -23.36 8.31
CA LYS A 614 -33.91 -22.29 7.62
C LYS A 614 -33.07 -22.93 6.51
N THR A 615 -33.35 -22.53 5.27
CA THR A 615 -32.61 -23.00 4.10
C THR A 615 -31.32 -22.20 3.95
N TYR A 616 -30.20 -22.91 3.88
CA TYR A 616 -28.87 -22.33 3.71
C TYR A 616 -28.41 -22.46 2.27
N ASP A 617 -27.65 -21.46 1.81
CA ASP A 617 -27.03 -21.47 0.47
C ASP A 617 -25.69 -22.20 0.47
N PHE A 618 -25.04 -22.26 1.63
CA PHE A 618 -23.73 -22.88 1.82
C PHE A 618 -23.68 -23.68 3.12
N SER A 619 -22.90 -24.76 3.12
CA SER A 619 -22.42 -25.39 4.35
C SER A 619 -21.10 -24.74 4.77
N THR A 620 -20.91 -24.59 6.07
CA THR A 620 -19.62 -24.14 6.63
C THR A 620 -18.72 -25.35 6.85
N THR A 621 -17.66 -25.46 6.05
CA THR A 621 -16.63 -26.48 6.25
C THR A 621 -15.56 -26.01 7.22
N GLN A 622 -15.31 -24.69 7.31
CA GLN A 622 -14.38 -24.12 8.29
C GLN A 622 -14.76 -22.67 8.64
N MET A 623 -14.70 -22.32 9.93
CA MET A 623 -14.57 -20.94 10.41
C MET A 623 -13.46 -20.85 11.47
N ALA A 624 -12.44 -20.03 11.22
CA ALA A 624 -11.30 -19.85 12.13
C ALA A 624 -10.95 -18.37 12.32
N ILE A 625 -10.57 -18.02 13.55
CA ILE A 625 -10.02 -16.70 13.90
C ILE A 625 -8.51 -16.84 14.10
N ASP A 626 -7.74 -16.30 13.18
CA ASP A 626 -6.27 -16.27 13.26
C ASP A 626 -5.84 -15.06 14.09
N ARG A 627 -5.63 -15.28 15.38
CA ARG A 627 -5.07 -14.28 16.30
C ARG A 627 -3.57 -14.43 16.41
N ARG A 628 -2.83 -13.34 16.18
CA ARG A 628 -1.37 -13.30 16.33
C ARG A 628 -0.93 -12.08 17.11
N LEU A 629 0.06 -12.24 17.98
CA LEU A 629 0.78 -11.12 18.55
C LEU A 629 2.05 -10.88 17.72
N ILE A 630 2.12 -9.74 17.03
CA ILE A 630 3.35 -9.29 16.36
C ILE A 630 4.06 -8.30 17.29
N VAL A 631 5.37 -8.46 17.45
CA VAL A 631 6.17 -7.55 18.28
C VAL A 631 7.18 -6.79 17.45
N ASN A 632 7.27 -5.48 17.69
CA ASN A 632 8.41 -4.68 17.28
C ASN A 632 9.42 -4.72 18.42
N ARG A 633 10.44 -5.57 18.28
CA ARG A 633 11.49 -5.76 19.29
C ARG A 633 12.31 -4.51 19.55
N LYS A 634 12.50 -3.65 18.54
CA LYS A 634 13.29 -2.40 18.67
C LYS A 634 12.53 -1.35 19.47
N GLU A 635 11.26 -1.15 19.16
CA GLU A 635 10.41 -0.13 19.79
C GLU A 635 9.67 -0.66 21.03
N ARG A 636 9.85 -1.93 21.36
CA ARG A 636 9.10 -2.66 22.40
C ARG A 636 7.59 -2.47 22.29
N LYS A 637 7.05 -2.60 21.08
CA LYS A 637 5.60 -2.48 20.81
C LYS A 637 4.97 -3.84 20.52
N GLN A 638 3.84 -4.09 21.15
CA GLN A 638 2.96 -5.23 20.89
C GLN A 638 1.85 -4.82 19.90
N MET A 639 1.50 -5.72 18.98
CA MET A 639 0.48 -5.51 17.96
C MET A 639 -0.35 -6.77 17.78
N TYR A 640 -1.58 -6.74 18.27
CA TYR A 640 -2.52 -7.83 18.10
C TYR A 640 -3.11 -7.79 16.70
N ARG A 641 -2.94 -8.89 15.96
CA ARG A 641 -3.49 -9.06 14.63
C ARG A 641 -4.62 -10.07 14.65
N VAL A 642 -5.69 -9.75 13.93
CA VAL A 642 -6.88 -10.60 13.83
C VAL A 642 -7.29 -10.74 12.37
N TRP A 643 -7.33 -11.98 11.90
CA TRP A 643 -7.87 -12.32 10.58
C TRP A 643 -8.94 -13.39 10.73
N LEU A 644 -9.96 -13.33 9.88
CA LEU A 644 -10.91 -14.41 9.72
C LEU A 644 -10.50 -15.27 8.53
N GLN A 645 -10.66 -16.59 8.68
CA GLN A 645 -10.49 -17.54 7.61
C GLN A 645 -11.67 -18.50 7.59
N ALA A 646 -12.39 -18.50 6.48
CA ALA A 646 -13.57 -19.33 6.31
C ALA A 646 -13.49 -20.16 5.03
N LYS A 647 -14.16 -21.30 5.06
CA LYS A 647 -14.39 -22.16 3.91
C LYS A 647 -15.88 -22.50 3.88
N PHE A 648 -16.51 -22.18 2.77
CA PHE A 648 -17.92 -22.50 2.55
C PHE A 648 -18.04 -23.36 1.30
N GLN A 649 -18.90 -24.36 1.35
CA GLN A 649 -19.21 -25.22 0.22
C GLN A 649 -20.64 -24.92 -0.24
N ARG A 650 -20.83 -24.71 -1.53
CA ARG A 650 -22.16 -24.45 -2.10
C ARG A 650 -23.05 -25.66 -1.87
N LEU A 651 -24.24 -25.43 -1.33
CA LEU A 651 -25.29 -26.46 -1.23
C LEU A 651 -26.09 -26.50 -2.52
N ASP A 652 -26.39 -27.71 -2.98
CA ASP A 652 -27.25 -27.91 -4.12
C ASP A 652 -28.70 -27.72 -3.67
N GLY A 653 -29.48 -26.92 -4.41
CA GLY A 653 -30.91 -26.72 -4.15
C GLY A 653 -31.78 -27.97 -4.38
N SER A 654 -31.17 -29.16 -4.42
CA SER A 654 -31.81 -30.46 -4.69
C SER A 654 -32.05 -31.30 -3.42
N SER A 655 -31.64 -30.83 -2.24
CA SER A 655 -31.93 -31.49 -0.97
C SER A 655 -32.93 -30.67 -0.15
N ALA A 656 -34.21 -30.80 -0.52
CA ALA A 656 -35.37 -30.60 0.33
C ALA A 656 -36.41 -31.68 -0.01
#